data_AF-A0A2E8HAD8-F1
#
_entry.id   AF-A0A2E8HAD8-F1
#
_cell.length_a   1.000
_cell.length_b   1.000
_cell.length_c   1.000
_cell.angle_alpha   90.00
_cell.angle_beta   90.00
_cell.angle_gamma   90.00
#
_symmetry.space_group_name_H-M   'P 1'
#
loop_
_entity.id
_entity.type
_entity.pdbx_description
1 polymer ?
#
loop_
_entity_poly.entity_id
_entity_poly.type
_entity_poly.pdbx_seq_one_letter_code
_entity_poly.pdbx_strand_id
1 'polypeptide(L)'
;MTLPVCLLAVLCAVTGALAQPQSVILEARGYRSEPDLVVVETASHWRAWEAGDGTRIVDSVGTVRPRFIRADIDAVANAGEFVNVADGDTTIGGISAYGNRADSLTAAFVADGDLSTWWEPDTENLGSAWVEIDLGRTVVARRIRLRFADSGDPFLMFRVLVADGTESFGRKRTLLFQRAGQVAAPNKDQREFVFDLAPRRPVPDGIEGEPVQFVRVDLLGTDGPRAEEVDRLAYFRLPEQDRGAIDYFRVTVIGREIPVLRESYLQLSLEQQGPVRYYRKERPRLAEVEVEALGDNIIALTQRVLAESGDFFDDLVRRFVTDGLMRTGLTVREYDPFRDRDQLLIDLGARFWLERIRMLTDRTPLTSYQIRLSDGSLNADGDFEWTTFDEKINAERYLEVEETFSPQPVRLVELRRLNLLNDARLAGKLSEIQAYGRGYVSDVILTSPIIKFDGRQMVTAVSWEGEAPAGTSLEIRTRSGDRLIQIPHYLNMAGREISEALWERLPDEQQGPIRVEEVPDSDWSTWSEPYRETGRAFQSPSPRSMALVQARLRTFQPLRTATISRLTLGLAPPLVDLAVAEVTPTRSIDPGLAREFTLYLRLERQPGDPGFQRIALRSSASAPIDVTGVRIGSDDELRFDQAEVLWPGSLEVSRLDGGVSFELPDGLDLSGRILEFRFSTSVFLPSTTFALELINDDDGRTQQVDTGDATSLVASNQLVVVSELEGLPLLAPVEIDSPVFTPNGDGVRDEAEILITLFQLQGQRPLQVAIHDVSGRRIRDLSFTPPAPSGQHRILWDGYDDDRRLVVPGIYLLRVSVDTDAGASGTSAVRTLSVVY
;
A
#
# COMPACT_ATOMS: atom_id res chain seq x y z
N MET A 1 -53.84 -23.75 -40.08
CA MET A 1 -53.77 -23.38 -41.50
C MET A 1 -52.63 -22.40 -41.68
N THR A 2 -51.54 -22.87 -42.29
CA THR A 2 -50.72 -22.21 -43.33
C THR A 2 -50.56 -20.68 -43.37
N LEU A 3 -49.26 -20.29 -43.47
CA LEU A 3 -48.64 -19.24 -44.33
C LEU A 3 -48.26 -17.87 -43.70
N PRO A 4 -47.22 -17.17 -44.25
CA PRO A 4 -46.03 -16.75 -43.50
C PRO A 4 -45.54 -15.31 -43.83
N VAL A 5 -44.30 -14.97 -43.43
CA VAL A 5 -43.29 -14.04 -44.03
C VAL A 5 -43.77 -12.68 -44.58
N CYS A 6 -43.18 -11.59 -44.06
CA CYS A 6 -42.83 -10.42 -44.89
C CYS A 6 -41.50 -9.79 -44.44
N LEU A 7 -40.64 -9.65 -45.44
CA LEU A 7 -39.29 -9.09 -45.49
C LEU A 7 -39.41 -7.66 -46.06
N LEU A 8 -38.77 -6.64 -45.48
CA LEU A 8 -38.50 -5.35 -46.13
C LEU A 8 -37.20 -4.78 -45.52
N ALA A 9 -36.06 -4.98 -46.17
CA ALA A 9 -35.45 -4.12 -47.21
C ALA A 9 -34.69 -2.93 -46.61
N VAL A 10 -33.38 -3.14 -46.44
CA VAL A 10 -32.33 -2.14 -46.21
C VAL A 10 -32.03 -1.45 -47.55
N LEU A 11 -31.96 -0.12 -47.56
CA LEU A 11 -31.35 0.65 -48.64
C LEU A 11 -30.39 1.68 -48.05
N CYS A 12 -29.10 1.51 -48.35
CA CYS A 12 -28.03 2.48 -48.09
C CYS A 12 -28.24 3.75 -48.92
N ALA A 13 -27.98 4.92 -48.32
CA ALA A 13 -27.58 6.12 -49.03
C ALA A 13 -26.35 6.71 -48.33
N VAL A 14 -25.19 6.53 -48.97
CA VAL A 14 -23.91 7.14 -48.62
C VAL A 14 -24.00 8.65 -48.85
N THR A 15 -23.74 9.44 -47.81
CA THR A 15 -23.25 10.81 -47.97
C THR A 15 -22.02 10.95 -47.09
N GLY A 16 -20.88 11.21 -47.75
CA GLY A 16 -19.60 11.44 -47.09
C GLY A 16 -19.66 12.72 -46.28
N ALA A 17 -19.56 12.58 -44.97
CA ALA A 17 -19.07 13.60 -44.08
C ALA A 17 -17.74 13.09 -43.54
N LEU A 18 -16.70 13.91 -43.65
CA LEU A 18 -15.40 13.71 -43.02
C LEU A 18 -15.62 13.35 -41.54
N ALA A 19 -15.44 12.08 -41.20
CA ALA A 19 -15.41 11.64 -39.82
C ALA A 19 -14.10 12.14 -39.22
N GLN A 20 -14.16 13.26 -38.50
CA GLN A 20 -13.15 13.51 -37.47
C GLN A 20 -13.23 12.34 -36.48
N PRO A 21 -12.11 11.72 -36.07
CA PRO A 21 -12.17 10.72 -35.03
C PRO A 21 -12.72 11.40 -33.78
N GLN A 22 -13.93 11.00 -33.35
CA GLN A 22 -14.41 11.34 -32.03
C GLN A 22 -13.43 10.70 -31.04
N SER A 23 -12.58 11.51 -30.43
CA SER A 23 -11.81 11.15 -29.25
C SER A 23 -12.79 10.69 -28.16
N VAL A 24 -12.88 9.38 -27.95
CA VAL A 24 -13.77 8.79 -26.94
C VAL A 24 -13.07 8.89 -25.59
N ILE A 25 -13.67 9.63 -24.65
CA ILE A 25 -13.29 9.55 -23.24
C ILE A 25 -13.68 8.15 -22.74
N LEU A 26 -12.70 7.39 -22.26
CA LEU A 26 -12.92 6.06 -21.69
C LEU A 26 -12.80 6.13 -20.16
N GLU A 27 -13.91 5.90 -19.47
CA GLU A 27 -13.95 5.69 -18.02
C GLU A 27 -13.68 4.21 -17.74
N ALA A 28 -12.47 3.91 -17.28
CA ALA A 28 -12.07 2.58 -16.86
C ALA A 28 -12.17 2.44 -15.34
N ARG A 29 -12.22 1.21 -14.86
CA ARG A 29 -12.14 0.96 -13.43
C ARG A 29 -10.75 1.38 -12.94
N GLY A 30 -10.64 2.55 -12.29
CA GLY A 30 -9.40 3.05 -11.69
C GLY A 30 -8.75 4.26 -12.35
N TYR A 31 -9.20 4.67 -13.53
CA TYR A 31 -8.70 5.84 -14.25
C TYR A 31 -9.65 6.26 -15.37
N ARG A 32 -9.52 7.51 -15.81
CA ARG A 32 -10.12 8.02 -17.05
C ARG A 32 -9.03 8.22 -18.09
N SER A 33 -9.27 7.78 -19.32
CA SER A 33 -8.36 8.00 -20.45
C SER A 33 -8.93 9.05 -21.40
N GLU A 34 -8.10 10.01 -21.76
CA GLU A 34 -8.31 11.09 -22.73
C GLU A 34 -7.21 10.99 -23.81
N PRO A 35 -7.33 11.64 -24.98
CA PRO A 35 -6.37 11.47 -26.08
C PRO A 35 -4.92 11.80 -25.73
N ASP A 36 -4.73 12.80 -24.88
CA ASP A 36 -3.44 13.39 -24.52
C ASP A 36 -3.07 13.13 -23.07
N LEU A 37 -3.91 12.43 -22.29
CA LEU A 37 -3.63 12.16 -20.88
C LEU A 37 -4.48 11.03 -20.27
N VAL A 38 -3.95 10.41 -19.22
CA VAL A 38 -4.70 9.52 -18.31
C VAL A 38 -4.82 10.20 -16.95
N VAL A 39 -6.02 10.20 -16.35
CA VAL A 39 -6.30 10.85 -15.04
C VAL A 39 -6.81 9.87 -13.99
N VAL A 40 -6.30 10.00 -12.78
CA VAL A 40 -6.84 9.41 -11.55
C VAL A 40 -7.13 10.53 -10.58
N GLU A 41 -8.39 10.76 -10.22
CA GLU A 41 -8.79 11.89 -9.37
C GLU A 41 -10.04 11.64 -8.52
N THR A 42 -10.93 10.73 -8.94
CA THR A 42 -12.19 10.49 -8.22
C THR A 42 -12.02 9.42 -7.14
N ALA A 43 -12.92 9.42 -6.16
CA ALA A 43 -12.94 8.39 -5.13
C ALA A 43 -13.16 6.97 -5.70
N SER A 44 -13.91 6.82 -6.80
CA SER A 44 -14.07 5.52 -7.47
C SER A 44 -12.77 5.07 -8.15
N HIS A 45 -11.98 5.99 -8.72
CA HIS A 45 -10.69 5.66 -9.31
C HIS A 45 -9.75 5.10 -8.23
N TRP A 46 -9.56 5.84 -7.14
CA TRP A 46 -8.64 5.44 -6.06
C TRP A 46 -9.06 4.17 -5.29
N ARG A 47 -10.36 3.86 -5.22
CA ARG A 47 -10.85 2.59 -4.63
C ARG A 47 -10.56 1.38 -5.51
N ALA A 48 -10.40 1.57 -6.81
CA ALA A 48 -10.06 0.50 -7.74
C ALA A 48 -8.55 0.18 -7.79
N TRP A 49 -7.70 1.06 -7.26
CA TRP A 49 -6.28 0.76 -7.08
C TRP A 49 -6.10 -0.31 -6.00
N GLU A 50 -5.21 -1.25 -6.25
CA GLU A 50 -4.87 -2.31 -5.30
C GLU A 50 -4.09 -1.71 -4.11
N ALA A 51 -4.46 -2.08 -2.89
CA ALA A 51 -3.68 -1.86 -1.67
C ALA A 51 -4.16 -2.82 -0.59
N GLY A 52 -3.35 -3.05 0.44
CA GLY A 52 -3.75 -3.89 1.57
C GLY A 52 -5.07 -3.44 2.21
N ASP A 53 -5.87 -4.39 2.67
CA ASP A 53 -7.18 -4.10 3.24
C ASP A 53 -7.08 -3.31 4.54
N GLY A 54 -8.00 -2.35 4.71
CA GLY A 54 -8.01 -1.48 5.87
C GLY A 54 -6.82 -0.51 5.97
N THR A 55 -5.87 -0.51 5.03
CA THR A 55 -4.63 0.30 5.13
C THR A 55 -4.81 1.78 4.77
N ARG A 56 -5.85 2.11 3.99
CA ARG A 56 -6.10 3.47 3.48
C ARG A 56 -7.53 3.93 3.69
N ILE A 57 -7.73 5.24 3.62
CA ILE A 57 -9.02 5.92 3.52
C ILE A 57 -9.03 6.70 2.21
N VAL A 58 -10.12 6.53 1.43
CA VAL A 58 -10.44 7.35 0.27
C VAL A 58 -11.69 8.15 0.61
N ASP A 59 -11.54 9.46 0.78
CA ASP A 59 -12.66 10.34 1.12
C ASP A 59 -13.64 10.51 -0.05
N SER A 60 -14.73 11.25 0.18
CA SER A 60 -15.77 11.49 -0.84
C SER A 60 -15.32 12.39 -1.99
N VAL A 61 -14.26 13.18 -1.80
CA VAL A 61 -13.76 14.16 -2.77
C VAL A 61 -12.65 13.57 -3.65
N GLY A 62 -12.10 12.40 -3.28
CA GLY A 62 -11.07 11.71 -4.05
C GLY A 62 -9.66 11.87 -3.48
N THR A 63 -9.52 12.26 -2.21
CA THR A 63 -8.21 12.27 -1.54
C THR A 63 -7.96 10.94 -0.84
N VAL A 64 -6.78 10.38 -1.06
CA VAL A 64 -6.28 9.17 -0.44
C VAL A 64 -5.29 9.52 0.67
N ARG A 65 -5.42 8.84 1.80
CA ARG A 65 -4.44 8.87 2.89
C ARG A 65 -4.33 7.50 3.57
N PRO A 66 -3.16 7.17 4.16
CA PRO A 66 -3.06 6.10 5.13
C PRO A 66 -4.15 6.19 6.19
N ARG A 67 -4.69 5.04 6.63
CA ARG A 67 -5.67 4.98 7.70
C ARG A 67 -5.03 5.35 9.03
N PHE A 68 -5.75 6.08 9.87
CA PHE A 68 -5.35 6.30 11.25
C PHE A 68 -5.85 5.17 12.14
N ILE A 69 -4.95 4.53 12.87
CA ILE A 69 -5.24 3.52 13.90
C ILE A 69 -5.37 4.22 15.24
N ARG A 70 -6.48 3.96 15.93
CA ARG A 70 -6.81 4.57 17.21
C ARG A 70 -6.44 3.65 18.37
N ALA A 71 -5.98 4.27 19.45
CA ALA A 71 -5.94 3.67 20.78
C ALA A 71 -7.07 4.27 21.64
N ASP A 72 -7.41 3.61 22.73
CA ASP A 72 -8.40 4.08 23.71
C ASP A 72 -9.75 4.44 23.05
N ILE A 73 -10.30 3.50 22.27
CA ILE A 73 -11.53 3.73 21.50
C ILE A 73 -12.78 3.56 22.36
N ASP A 74 -13.85 4.26 22.01
CA ASP A 74 -15.20 3.79 22.32
C ASP A 74 -15.62 2.77 21.26
N ALA A 75 -15.78 1.51 21.68
CA ALA A 75 -16.14 0.41 20.80
C ALA A 75 -17.61 0.46 20.34
N VAL A 76 -18.49 1.17 21.07
CA VAL A 76 -19.90 1.33 20.72
C VAL A 76 -20.04 2.26 19.52
N ALA A 77 -19.34 3.41 19.55
CA ALA A 77 -19.38 4.43 18.51
C ALA A 77 -19.13 3.93 17.07
N ASN A 78 -18.42 2.81 16.90
CA ASN A 78 -18.18 2.23 15.57
C ASN A 78 -18.61 0.77 15.43
N ALA A 79 -19.45 0.26 16.34
CA ALA A 79 -19.96 -1.12 16.28
C ALA A 79 -20.65 -1.44 14.95
N GLY A 80 -21.39 -0.49 14.37
CA GLY A 80 -22.08 -0.64 13.09
C GLY A 80 -21.18 -0.80 11.85
N GLU A 81 -19.86 -0.58 11.98
CA GLU A 81 -18.89 -0.81 10.90
C GLU A 81 -18.46 -2.28 10.75
N PHE A 82 -18.92 -3.16 11.66
CA PHE A 82 -18.54 -4.56 11.72
C PHE A 82 -19.72 -5.44 11.32
N VAL A 83 -19.49 -6.21 10.26
CA VAL A 83 -20.47 -7.13 9.68
C VAL A 83 -19.87 -8.53 9.73
N ASN A 84 -20.57 -9.46 10.38
CA ASN A 84 -20.14 -10.85 10.51
C ASN A 84 -21.12 -11.77 9.77
N VAL A 85 -20.57 -12.64 8.93
CA VAL A 85 -21.33 -13.68 8.23
C VAL A 85 -20.99 -15.03 8.85
N ALA A 86 -21.92 -15.63 9.59
CA ALA A 86 -21.74 -16.92 10.26
C ALA A 86 -23.04 -17.73 10.23
N ASP A 87 -22.95 -19.05 10.06
CA ASP A 87 -24.09 -19.98 10.03
C ASP A 87 -25.21 -19.60 9.03
N GLY A 88 -24.88 -18.86 7.97
CA GLY A 88 -25.83 -18.38 6.95
C GLY A 88 -26.60 -17.10 7.34
N ASP A 89 -26.27 -16.50 8.48
CA ASP A 89 -26.83 -15.23 8.96
C ASP A 89 -25.80 -14.10 8.87
N THR A 90 -26.26 -12.88 8.57
CA THR A 90 -25.43 -11.67 8.50
C THR A 90 -25.82 -10.77 9.66
N THR A 91 -24.89 -10.61 10.60
CA THR A 91 -25.07 -9.77 11.79
C THR A 91 -24.26 -8.49 11.66
N ILE A 92 -24.82 -7.38 12.11
CA ILE A 92 -24.18 -6.05 12.13
C ILE A 92 -24.15 -5.62 13.59
N GLY A 93 -23.02 -5.07 14.05
CA GLY A 93 -22.93 -4.50 15.39
C GLY A 93 -23.91 -3.33 15.60
N GLY A 94 -24.17 -3.00 16.87
CA GLY A 94 -25.20 -2.06 17.31
C GLY A 94 -26.18 -2.73 18.27
N ILE A 95 -27.42 -2.27 18.33
CA ILE A 95 -28.44 -2.89 19.18
C ILE A 95 -28.82 -4.27 18.65
N SER A 96 -28.45 -5.31 19.38
CA SER A 96 -28.72 -6.71 19.01
C SER A 96 -30.04 -7.22 19.57
N ALA A 97 -30.43 -6.78 20.76
CA ALA A 97 -31.66 -7.22 21.40
C ALA A 97 -32.17 -6.22 22.45
N TYR A 98 -33.45 -6.31 22.76
CA TYR A 98 -34.12 -5.55 23.81
C TYR A 98 -35.30 -6.36 24.36
N GLY A 99 -35.66 -6.12 25.62
CA GLY A 99 -36.67 -6.92 26.31
C GLY A 99 -38.11 -6.61 25.91
N ASN A 100 -38.40 -5.40 25.43
CA ASN A 100 -39.73 -4.98 24.98
C ASN A 100 -39.69 -4.50 23.52
N ARG A 101 -40.58 -5.04 22.68
CA ARG A 101 -40.63 -4.69 21.25
C ARG A 101 -41.00 -3.22 20.99
N ALA A 102 -41.71 -2.58 21.93
CA ALA A 102 -42.03 -1.16 21.84
C ALA A 102 -40.76 -0.27 21.86
N ASP A 103 -39.66 -0.77 22.42
CA ASP A 103 -38.42 -0.02 22.61
C ASP A 103 -37.56 0.03 21.34
N SER A 104 -37.93 -0.72 20.30
CA SER A 104 -37.14 -0.91 19.06
C SER A 104 -36.65 0.38 18.39
N LEU A 105 -37.41 1.47 18.50
CA LEU A 105 -37.05 2.77 17.91
C LEU A 105 -36.13 3.62 18.80
N THR A 106 -36.14 3.42 20.12
CA THR A 106 -35.42 4.26 21.08
C THR A 106 -34.20 3.59 21.68
N ALA A 107 -34.15 2.25 21.66
CA ALA A 107 -33.01 1.48 22.12
C ALA A 107 -31.72 1.85 21.35
N ALA A 108 -31.81 2.22 20.08
CA ALA A 108 -30.67 2.65 19.27
C ALA A 108 -29.99 3.93 19.77
N PHE A 109 -30.70 4.76 20.53
CA PHE A 109 -30.17 6.03 21.04
C PHE A 109 -29.10 5.83 22.10
N VAL A 110 -29.05 4.70 22.79
CA VAL A 110 -27.99 4.45 23.80
C VAL A 110 -26.59 4.24 23.21
N ALA A 111 -26.47 4.31 21.89
CA ALA A 111 -25.27 4.02 21.12
C ALA A 111 -25.10 5.00 19.94
N ASP A 112 -25.78 6.15 19.97
CA ASP A 112 -25.76 7.14 18.89
C ASP A 112 -24.80 8.32 19.14
N GLY A 113 -24.23 8.41 20.36
CA GLY A 113 -23.31 9.47 20.76
C GLY A 113 -23.98 10.81 21.07
N ASP A 114 -25.31 10.89 21.11
CA ASP A 114 -26.08 12.10 21.38
C ASP A 114 -26.73 12.06 22.78
N LEU A 115 -26.21 12.86 23.70
CA LEU A 115 -26.74 12.92 25.08
C LEU A 115 -28.15 13.54 25.18
N SER A 116 -28.69 14.08 24.08
CA SER A 116 -30.04 14.64 24.01
C SER A 116 -31.09 13.64 23.55
N THR A 117 -30.69 12.46 23.05
CA THR A 117 -31.58 11.32 22.77
C THR A 117 -31.52 10.33 23.93
N TRP A 118 -32.46 9.39 24.01
CA TRP A 118 -32.50 8.43 25.11
C TRP A 118 -33.38 7.22 24.83
N TRP A 119 -33.02 6.11 25.45
CA TRP A 119 -33.91 4.98 25.67
C TRP A 119 -34.64 5.13 27.00
N GLU A 120 -35.97 5.06 26.96
CA GLU A 120 -36.86 5.04 28.13
C GLU A 120 -37.56 3.68 28.19
N PRO A 121 -37.12 2.74 29.05
CA PRO A 121 -37.72 1.42 29.14
C PRO A 121 -39.14 1.45 29.70
N ASP A 122 -39.97 0.50 29.26
CA ASP A 122 -41.22 0.18 29.95
C ASP A 122 -40.96 -0.37 31.36
N THR A 123 -41.40 0.38 32.37
CA THR A 123 -41.22 0.05 33.79
C THR A 123 -42.35 -0.77 34.39
N GLU A 124 -43.44 -1.05 33.65
CA GLU A 124 -44.54 -1.89 34.16
C GLU A 124 -44.09 -3.35 34.35
N ASN A 125 -43.19 -3.83 33.48
CA ASN A 125 -42.57 -5.15 33.59
C ASN A 125 -41.04 -5.05 33.56
N LEU A 126 -40.44 -4.98 34.74
CA LEU A 126 -38.97 -4.94 34.89
C LEU A 126 -38.25 -6.14 34.25
N GLY A 127 -38.91 -7.30 34.09
CA GLY A 127 -38.32 -8.46 33.43
C GLY A 127 -38.01 -8.24 31.94
N SER A 128 -38.65 -7.26 31.32
CA SER A 128 -38.44 -6.83 29.92
C SER A 128 -37.72 -5.49 29.80
N ALA A 129 -37.32 -4.85 30.90
CA ALA A 129 -36.67 -3.54 30.90
C ALA A 129 -35.13 -3.69 30.74
N TRP A 130 -34.70 -4.08 29.54
CA TRP A 130 -33.28 -4.26 29.22
C TRP A 130 -32.97 -4.00 27.75
N VAL A 131 -31.73 -3.56 27.49
CA VAL A 131 -31.16 -3.35 26.14
C VAL A 131 -29.80 -4.05 26.05
N GLU A 132 -29.50 -4.62 24.88
CA GLU A 132 -28.25 -5.31 24.56
C GLU A 132 -27.61 -4.69 23.30
N ILE A 133 -26.31 -4.47 23.40
CA ILE A 133 -25.45 -3.88 22.38
C ILE A 133 -24.42 -4.93 21.98
N ASP A 134 -24.37 -5.32 20.71
CA ASP A 134 -23.29 -6.09 20.10
C ASP A 134 -22.26 -5.12 19.53
N LEU A 135 -21.02 -5.18 20.01
CA LEU A 135 -19.91 -4.36 19.51
C LEU A 135 -19.45 -4.78 18.09
N GLY A 136 -20.05 -5.84 17.55
CA GLY A 136 -19.78 -6.43 16.25
C GLY A 136 -18.45 -7.17 16.19
N ARG A 137 -17.68 -7.17 17.29
CA ARG A 137 -16.37 -7.81 17.44
C ARG A 137 -16.05 -7.97 18.92
N THR A 138 -15.12 -8.87 19.23
CA THR A 138 -14.49 -8.96 20.54
C THR A 138 -13.43 -7.87 20.69
N VAL A 139 -13.65 -6.96 21.64
CA VAL A 139 -12.67 -5.95 22.05
C VAL A 139 -12.16 -6.25 23.44
N VAL A 140 -10.97 -5.77 23.77
CA VAL A 140 -10.51 -5.74 25.17
C VAL A 140 -10.98 -4.45 25.81
N ALA A 141 -12.07 -4.52 26.55
CA ALA A 141 -12.71 -3.39 27.23
C ALA A 141 -12.10 -3.18 28.61
N ARG A 142 -11.73 -1.95 28.94
CA ARG A 142 -11.23 -1.54 30.26
C ARG A 142 -12.31 -0.89 31.11
N ARG A 143 -13.26 -0.19 30.51
CA ARG A 143 -14.34 0.49 31.24
C ARG A 143 -15.64 0.50 30.44
N ILE A 144 -16.74 0.53 31.17
CA ILE A 144 -18.07 0.83 30.62
C ILE A 144 -18.62 2.06 31.32
N ARG A 145 -19.04 3.07 30.55
CA ARG A 145 -19.68 4.28 31.06
C ARG A 145 -21.15 4.32 30.65
N LEU A 146 -22.02 4.63 31.60
CA LEU A 146 -23.44 4.90 31.35
C LEU A 146 -23.72 6.37 31.67
N ARG A 147 -24.42 7.07 30.77
CA ARG A 147 -24.87 8.45 30.95
C ARG A 147 -26.39 8.53 30.84
N PHE A 148 -27.03 9.21 31.79
CA PHE A 148 -28.48 9.37 31.85
C PHE A 148 -28.92 10.76 31.35
N ALA A 149 -30.03 10.83 30.62
CA ALA A 149 -30.49 12.06 29.98
C ALA A 149 -31.00 13.09 30.99
N ASP A 150 -30.60 14.36 30.83
CA ASP A 150 -31.03 15.47 31.70
C ASP A 150 -32.55 15.70 31.70
N SER A 151 -33.23 15.28 30.64
CA SER A 151 -34.68 15.44 30.45
C SER A 151 -35.53 14.42 31.25
N GLY A 152 -34.92 13.44 31.93
CA GLY A 152 -35.62 12.45 32.76
C GLY A 152 -34.83 12.01 33.99
N ASP A 153 -35.30 10.95 34.63
CA ASP A 153 -34.70 10.35 35.83
C ASP A 153 -33.59 9.36 35.45
N PRO A 154 -32.47 9.30 36.21
CA PRO A 154 -31.54 8.20 36.06
C PRO A 154 -32.18 6.89 36.53
N PHE A 155 -31.66 5.74 36.09
CA PHE A 155 -32.21 4.45 36.54
C PHE A 155 -32.06 4.28 38.05
N LEU A 156 -33.17 3.97 38.72
CA LEU A 156 -33.21 3.80 40.18
C LEU A 156 -32.29 2.70 40.68
N MET A 157 -32.37 1.52 40.06
CA MET A 157 -31.47 0.39 40.33
C MET A 157 -31.29 -0.38 39.02
N PHE A 158 -30.05 -0.77 38.71
CA PHE A 158 -29.73 -1.42 37.44
C PHE A 158 -28.47 -2.29 37.55
N ARG A 159 -28.21 -3.12 36.56
CA ARG A 159 -26.94 -3.83 36.40
C ARG A 159 -26.46 -3.79 34.96
N VAL A 160 -25.15 -3.90 34.81
CA VAL A 160 -24.46 -4.03 33.53
C VAL A 160 -23.89 -5.45 33.44
N LEU A 161 -24.20 -6.14 32.36
CA LEU A 161 -23.70 -7.46 32.02
C LEU A 161 -22.84 -7.37 30.75
N VAL A 162 -21.84 -8.23 30.66
CA VAL A 162 -20.96 -8.38 29.49
C VAL A 162 -20.85 -9.83 29.07
N ALA A 163 -20.66 -10.09 27.78
CA ALA A 163 -20.29 -11.40 27.25
C ALA A 163 -19.24 -11.24 26.15
N ASP A 164 -18.36 -12.21 25.99
CA ASP A 164 -17.32 -12.23 24.94
C ASP A 164 -17.79 -12.92 23.65
N GLY A 165 -19.08 -13.25 23.55
CA GLY A 165 -19.67 -13.94 22.41
C GLY A 165 -19.63 -15.47 22.51
N THR A 166 -19.00 -16.04 23.55
CA THR A 166 -19.07 -17.48 23.80
C THR A 166 -20.45 -17.93 24.29
N GLU A 167 -20.88 -19.11 23.87
CA GLU A 167 -22.21 -19.65 24.14
C GLU A 167 -22.19 -20.91 25.03
N SER A 168 -23.28 -21.12 25.76
CA SER A 168 -23.49 -22.34 26.56
C SER A 168 -23.59 -23.60 25.68
N PHE A 169 -23.03 -24.71 26.14
CA PHE A 169 -23.16 -26.02 25.49
C PHE A 169 -24.53 -26.63 25.78
N GLY A 170 -25.39 -26.79 24.77
CA GLY A 170 -26.73 -27.40 24.92
C GLY A 170 -27.65 -27.24 23.69
N ARG A 171 -28.90 -27.73 23.78
CA ARG A 171 -29.91 -27.63 22.70
C ARG A 171 -30.35 -26.18 22.39
N LYS A 172 -30.18 -25.25 23.34
CA LYS A 172 -30.44 -23.82 23.17
C LYS A 172 -29.15 -23.06 23.47
N ARG A 173 -28.47 -22.63 22.41
CA ARG A 173 -27.29 -21.78 22.47
C ARG A 173 -27.69 -20.43 23.08
N THR A 174 -27.06 -20.05 24.19
CA THR A 174 -27.33 -18.80 24.91
C THR A 174 -25.99 -18.16 25.28
N LEU A 175 -25.87 -16.85 25.07
CA LEU A 175 -24.69 -16.07 25.46
C LEU A 175 -24.40 -16.20 26.96
N LEU A 176 -23.12 -16.31 27.31
CA LEU A 176 -22.66 -16.43 28.69
C LEU A 176 -22.40 -15.05 29.32
N PHE A 177 -23.47 -14.38 29.73
CA PHE A 177 -23.36 -13.07 30.38
C PHE A 177 -22.75 -13.16 31.79
N GLN A 178 -21.88 -12.20 32.09
CA GLN A 178 -21.25 -11.98 33.39
C GLN A 178 -21.51 -10.55 33.86
N ARG A 179 -21.65 -10.34 35.16
CA ARG A 179 -21.99 -9.00 35.71
C ARG A 179 -20.79 -8.07 35.77
N ALA A 180 -20.68 -7.09 34.88
CA ALA A 180 -19.67 -6.03 34.91
C ALA A 180 -19.81 -5.13 36.14
N GLY A 181 -21.04 -4.68 36.43
CA GLY A 181 -21.33 -3.75 37.53
C GLY A 181 -22.80 -3.78 37.93
N GLN A 182 -23.13 -3.23 39.09
CA GLN A 182 -24.50 -3.17 39.59
C GLN A 182 -24.71 -2.02 40.59
N VAL A 183 -25.83 -1.33 40.45
CA VAL A 183 -26.36 -0.34 41.38
C VAL A 183 -27.59 -0.96 42.04
N ALA A 184 -27.41 -1.43 43.27
CA ALA A 184 -28.44 -2.12 44.06
C ALA A 184 -29.15 -1.22 45.09
N ALA A 185 -28.66 0.00 45.29
CA ALA A 185 -29.30 1.00 46.13
C ALA A 185 -30.06 2.00 45.23
N PRO A 186 -31.19 2.56 45.68
CA PRO A 186 -31.92 3.58 44.94
C PRO A 186 -31.03 4.79 44.59
N ASN A 187 -30.83 5.01 43.29
CA ASN A 187 -30.16 6.18 42.74
C ASN A 187 -31.20 7.25 42.36
N LYS A 188 -31.02 8.47 42.85
CA LYS A 188 -31.97 9.58 42.61
C LYS A 188 -31.36 10.73 41.81
N ASP A 189 -30.04 10.84 41.79
CA ASP A 189 -29.32 12.04 41.38
C ASP A 189 -28.06 11.75 40.54
N GLN A 190 -27.40 10.60 40.73
CA GLN A 190 -26.20 10.28 39.96
C GLN A 190 -26.56 9.97 38.50
N ARG A 191 -25.97 10.72 37.56
CA ARG A 191 -26.26 10.65 36.12
C ARG A 191 -25.14 10.04 35.28
N GLU A 192 -23.97 9.79 35.87
CA GLU A 192 -22.87 9.09 35.20
C GLU A 192 -22.38 7.96 36.10
N PHE A 193 -22.23 6.77 35.53
CA PHE A 193 -21.63 5.61 36.19
C PHE A 193 -20.52 5.07 35.32
N VAL A 194 -19.37 4.78 35.94
CA VAL A 194 -18.22 4.17 35.30
C VAL A 194 -17.94 2.85 36.01
N PHE A 195 -17.83 1.77 35.24
CA PHE A 195 -17.51 0.45 35.72
C PHE A 195 -16.17 0.02 35.12
N ASP A 196 -15.13 -0.07 35.96
CA ASP A 196 -13.84 -0.63 35.54
C ASP A 196 -13.95 -2.15 35.34
N LEU A 197 -13.37 -2.64 34.25
CA LEU A 197 -13.32 -4.04 33.89
C LEU A 197 -11.90 -4.57 34.12
N ALA A 198 -11.76 -5.35 35.19
CA ALA A 198 -10.58 -6.16 35.42
C ALA A 198 -10.75 -7.55 34.79
N PRO A 199 -9.65 -8.21 34.36
CA PRO A 199 -9.69 -9.59 33.91
C PRO A 199 -10.35 -10.51 34.93
N ARG A 200 -11.29 -11.34 34.48
CA ARG A 200 -12.03 -12.33 35.29
C ARG A 200 -11.63 -13.76 35.01
N ARG A 201 -10.92 -13.94 33.90
CA ARG A 201 -10.26 -15.17 33.49
C ARG A 201 -8.84 -15.23 34.06
N PRO A 202 -8.22 -16.42 34.14
CA PRO A 202 -6.82 -16.53 34.50
C PRO A 202 -5.94 -15.77 33.48
N VAL A 203 -5.22 -14.75 33.95
CA VAL A 203 -4.26 -13.95 33.18
C VAL A 203 -2.99 -13.70 34.00
N PRO A 204 -1.83 -13.42 33.36
CA PRO A 204 -0.65 -12.90 34.04
C PRO A 204 -0.91 -11.58 34.78
N ASP A 205 -0.09 -11.31 35.80
CA ASP A 205 -0.12 -10.01 36.51
C ASP A 205 0.17 -8.85 35.54
N GLY A 206 -0.55 -7.74 35.71
CA GLY A 206 -0.36 -6.51 34.94
C GLY A 206 -1.15 -6.44 33.62
N ILE A 207 -1.86 -7.51 33.24
CA ILE A 207 -2.80 -7.45 32.12
C ILE A 207 -4.05 -6.67 32.53
N GLU A 208 -4.44 -5.70 31.69
CA GLU A 208 -5.64 -4.87 31.88
C GLU A 208 -6.76 -5.22 30.90
N GLY A 209 -8.00 -4.96 31.30
CA GLY A 209 -9.20 -5.12 30.49
C GLY A 209 -9.71 -6.56 30.36
N GLU A 210 -10.95 -6.69 29.91
CA GLU A 210 -11.64 -7.96 29.72
C GLU A 210 -12.14 -8.06 28.26
N PRO A 211 -12.03 -9.23 27.60
CA PRO A 211 -12.67 -9.47 26.32
C PRO A 211 -14.19 -9.31 26.41
N VAL A 212 -14.76 -8.43 25.59
CA VAL A 212 -16.18 -8.11 25.53
C VAL A 212 -16.61 -7.98 24.07
N GLN A 213 -17.74 -8.60 23.74
CA GLN A 213 -18.46 -8.38 22.49
C GLN A 213 -19.86 -7.84 22.75
N PHE A 214 -20.56 -8.32 23.77
CA PHE A 214 -21.91 -7.88 24.10
C PHE A 214 -21.94 -7.12 25.41
N VAL A 215 -22.65 -6.00 25.45
CA VAL A 215 -22.97 -5.26 26.67
C VAL A 215 -24.48 -5.22 26.84
N ARG A 216 -24.97 -5.52 28.04
CA ARG A 216 -26.39 -5.50 28.35
C ARG A 216 -26.66 -4.72 29.62
N VAL A 217 -27.67 -3.85 29.58
CA VAL A 217 -28.11 -3.05 30.73
C VAL A 217 -29.51 -3.49 31.13
N ASP A 218 -29.67 -3.95 32.38
CA ASP A 218 -30.95 -4.37 32.94
C ASP A 218 -31.40 -3.40 34.04
N LEU A 219 -32.66 -2.96 34.02
CA LEU A 219 -33.31 -2.36 35.20
C LEU A 219 -33.59 -3.42 36.26
N LEU A 220 -33.32 -3.07 37.51
CA LEU A 220 -33.59 -3.91 38.69
C LEU A 220 -34.69 -3.33 39.59
N GLY A 221 -35.01 -2.05 39.45
CA GLY A 221 -36.04 -1.39 40.23
C GLY A 221 -36.50 -0.07 39.62
N THR A 222 -37.65 0.38 40.08
CA THR A 222 -38.35 1.60 39.63
C THR A 222 -39.23 2.10 40.77
N ASP A 223 -39.41 3.42 40.88
CA ASP A 223 -40.45 4.03 41.70
C ASP A 223 -41.80 4.06 40.97
N GLY A 224 -41.79 3.82 39.66
CA GLY A 224 -42.96 3.76 38.80
C GLY A 224 -43.82 5.03 38.91
N PRO A 225 -45.07 4.95 39.39
CA PRO A 225 -45.92 6.12 39.53
C PRO A 225 -45.58 6.99 40.78
N ARG A 226 -44.61 6.61 41.63
CA ARG A 226 -44.31 7.29 42.90
C ARG A 226 -42.88 7.83 42.96
N ALA A 227 -42.38 8.44 41.88
CA ALA A 227 -41.00 8.90 41.79
C ALA A 227 -40.64 10.00 42.81
N GLU A 228 -41.46 11.05 42.84
CA GLU A 228 -41.26 12.21 43.70
C GLU A 228 -42.62 12.81 44.08
N GLU A 229 -42.80 13.11 45.37
CA GLU A 229 -43.98 13.80 45.88
C GLU A 229 -43.96 15.27 45.43
N VAL A 230 -45.04 15.72 44.83
CA VAL A 230 -45.21 17.09 44.35
C VAL A 230 -46.45 17.71 44.98
N ASP A 231 -46.49 19.04 45.06
CA ASP A 231 -47.71 19.70 45.52
C ASP A 231 -48.87 19.50 44.52
N ARG A 232 -50.10 19.66 45.01
CA ARG A 232 -51.31 19.46 44.21
C ARG A 232 -51.35 20.33 42.95
N LEU A 233 -50.93 21.60 43.04
CA LEU A 233 -51.00 22.53 41.92
C LEU A 233 -49.96 22.16 40.85
N ALA A 234 -48.75 21.81 41.27
CA ALA A 234 -47.69 21.30 40.41
C ALA A 234 -48.12 20.02 39.70
N TYR A 235 -48.72 19.06 40.41
CA TYR A 235 -49.24 17.82 39.82
C TYR A 235 -50.21 18.07 38.67
N PHE A 236 -51.18 18.98 38.84
CA PHE A 236 -52.15 19.30 37.78
C PHE A 236 -51.58 20.18 36.67
N ARG A 237 -50.37 20.74 36.82
CA ARG A 237 -49.62 21.41 35.75
C ARG A 237 -48.78 20.43 34.92
N LEU A 238 -48.44 19.27 35.47
CA LEU A 238 -47.73 18.23 34.71
C LEU A 238 -48.57 17.77 33.51
N PRO A 239 -47.94 17.48 32.36
CA PRO A 239 -48.56 16.73 31.28
C PRO A 239 -49.15 15.42 31.81
N GLU A 240 -50.25 14.95 31.19
CA GLU A 240 -50.97 13.76 31.67
C GLU A 240 -50.06 12.52 31.78
N GLN A 241 -49.14 12.35 30.83
CA GLN A 241 -48.14 11.28 30.80
C GLN A 241 -47.10 11.30 31.93
N ASP A 242 -46.91 12.46 32.58
CA ASP A 242 -45.93 12.66 33.67
C ASP A 242 -46.59 12.61 35.05
N ARG A 243 -47.92 12.50 35.10
CA ARG A 243 -48.67 12.39 36.35
C ARG A 243 -48.58 10.96 36.89
N GLY A 244 -48.15 10.85 38.14
CA GLY A 244 -48.00 9.59 38.85
C GLY A 244 -49.22 9.23 39.70
N ALA A 245 -49.00 8.54 40.81
CA ALA A 245 -50.03 8.10 41.73
C ALA A 245 -50.58 9.26 42.56
N ILE A 246 -51.83 9.10 43.01
CA ILE A 246 -52.42 9.92 44.05
C ILE A 246 -52.75 8.97 45.21
N ASP A 247 -52.05 9.13 46.32
CA ASP A 247 -52.25 8.30 47.51
C ASP A 247 -53.14 9.04 48.51
N TYR A 248 -54.20 8.34 48.94
CA TYR A 248 -55.16 8.84 49.91
C TYR A 248 -54.89 8.16 51.25
N PHE A 249 -54.74 8.94 52.32
CA PHE A 249 -54.48 8.39 53.66
C PHE A 249 -55.69 8.62 54.56
N ARG A 250 -56.06 7.62 55.37
CA ARG A 250 -56.94 7.84 56.53
C ARG A 250 -56.09 8.14 57.76
N VAL A 251 -56.54 9.04 58.62
CA VAL A 251 -55.92 9.31 59.93
C VAL A 251 -56.75 8.64 61.01
N THR A 252 -56.07 7.86 61.85
CA THR A 252 -56.67 7.24 63.03
C THR A 252 -56.78 8.24 64.18
N VAL A 253 -57.59 7.92 65.20
CA VAL A 253 -57.74 8.75 66.42
C VAL A 253 -56.43 9.02 67.18
N ILE A 254 -55.37 8.25 66.91
CA ILE A 254 -54.02 8.43 67.48
C ILE A 254 -53.04 9.09 66.50
N GLY A 255 -53.50 9.66 65.39
CA GLY A 255 -52.68 10.39 64.42
C GLY A 255 -51.93 9.54 63.39
N ARG A 256 -52.07 8.21 63.41
CA ARG A 256 -51.43 7.34 62.40
C ARG A 256 -52.13 7.45 61.05
N GLU A 257 -51.33 7.66 60.00
CA GLU A 257 -51.74 7.63 58.59
C GLU A 257 -51.74 6.20 58.04
N ILE A 258 -52.82 5.82 57.34
CA ILE A 258 -52.96 4.49 56.71
C ILE A 258 -53.45 4.69 55.27
N PRO A 259 -52.77 4.14 54.24
CA PRO A 259 -53.19 4.29 52.85
C PRO A 259 -54.53 3.59 52.60
N VAL A 260 -55.41 4.23 51.84
CA VAL A 260 -56.75 3.75 51.48
C VAL A 260 -57.03 4.03 49.99
N LEU A 261 -57.98 3.30 49.42
CA LEU A 261 -58.47 3.59 48.06
C LEU A 261 -59.25 4.91 48.05
N ARG A 262 -59.24 5.61 46.91
CA ARG A 262 -59.99 6.87 46.72
C ARG A 262 -61.46 6.73 47.11
N GLU A 263 -62.11 5.64 46.68
CA GLU A 263 -63.53 5.37 46.97
C GLU A 263 -63.79 5.25 48.47
N SER A 264 -62.90 4.55 49.19
CA SER A 264 -62.96 4.45 50.65
C SER A 264 -62.70 5.80 51.32
N TYR A 265 -61.73 6.58 50.83
CA TYR A 265 -61.40 7.90 51.37
C TYR A 265 -62.59 8.87 51.29
N LEU A 266 -63.32 8.87 50.16
CA LEU A 266 -64.49 9.73 49.96
C LEU A 266 -65.68 9.40 50.90
N GLN A 267 -65.69 8.21 51.49
CA GLN A 267 -66.72 7.76 52.45
C GLN A 267 -66.32 8.03 53.92
N LEU A 268 -65.07 8.44 54.20
CA LEU A 268 -64.61 8.78 55.55
C LEU A 268 -65.19 10.11 56.01
N SER A 269 -65.41 10.24 57.32
CA SER A 269 -65.73 11.55 57.92
C SER A 269 -64.54 12.51 57.77
N LEU A 270 -64.80 13.82 57.77
CA LEU A 270 -63.76 14.85 57.61
C LEU A 270 -62.63 14.72 58.65
N GLU A 271 -62.93 14.24 59.86
CA GLU A 271 -61.96 14.02 60.93
C GLU A 271 -61.05 12.79 60.69
N GLN A 272 -61.47 11.86 59.83
CA GLN A 272 -60.75 10.64 59.49
C GLN A 272 -60.01 10.73 58.15
N GLN A 273 -60.28 11.78 57.36
CA GLN A 273 -59.58 12.05 56.10
C GLN A 273 -58.20 12.64 56.39
N GLY A 274 -57.16 11.87 56.07
CA GLY A 274 -55.76 12.28 56.17
C GLY A 274 -55.24 13.04 54.97
N PRO A 275 -53.92 13.23 54.85
CA PRO A 275 -53.35 13.91 53.69
C PRO A 275 -53.61 13.13 52.39
N VAL A 276 -53.71 13.87 51.28
CA VAL A 276 -53.66 13.33 49.92
C VAL A 276 -52.30 13.71 49.34
N ARG A 277 -51.51 12.72 48.97
CA ARG A 277 -50.17 12.93 48.39
C ARG A 277 -50.23 12.72 46.89
N TYR A 278 -49.61 13.63 46.15
CA TYR A 278 -49.56 13.61 44.69
C TYR A 278 -48.12 13.32 44.27
N TYR A 279 -47.92 12.42 43.31
CA TYR A 279 -46.59 12.05 42.85
C TYR A 279 -46.45 12.29 41.35
N ARG A 280 -45.28 12.69 40.88
CA ARG A 280 -44.95 12.57 39.46
C ARG A 280 -44.54 11.13 39.13
N LYS A 281 -44.75 10.72 37.88
CA LYS A 281 -44.29 9.45 37.35
C LYS A 281 -42.77 9.48 37.13
N GLU A 282 -42.09 8.36 37.34
CA GLU A 282 -40.69 8.18 36.98
C GLU A 282 -40.54 8.13 35.46
N ARG A 283 -39.52 8.80 34.93
CA ARG A 283 -39.14 8.79 33.52
C ARG A 283 -37.68 8.30 33.40
N PRO A 284 -37.41 7.00 33.56
CA PRO A 284 -36.03 6.49 33.54
C PRO A 284 -35.43 6.61 32.14
N ARG A 285 -34.35 7.37 31.94
CA ARG A 285 -33.81 7.65 30.60
C ARG A 285 -32.31 7.45 30.53
N LEU A 286 -31.89 6.40 29.82
CA LEU A 286 -30.48 6.16 29.49
C LEU A 286 -30.17 6.86 28.17
N ALA A 287 -29.22 7.78 28.19
CA ALA A 287 -28.81 8.53 27.01
C ALA A 287 -27.75 7.77 26.23
N GLU A 288 -26.70 7.28 26.89
CA GLU A 288 -25.54 6.70 26.20
C GLU A 288 -24.87 5.59 27.02
N VAL A 289 -24.34 4.60 26.31
CA VAL A 289 -23.44 3.55 26.79
C VAL A 289 -22.14 3.60 25.99
N GLU A 290 -21.02 3.86 26.66
CA GLU A 290 -19.69 3.89 26.05
C GLU A 290 -18.88 2.67 26.55
N VAL A 291 -18.10 2.05 25.66
CA VAL A 291 -17.19 0.94 26.00
C VAL A 291 -15.77 1.32 25.63
N GLU A 292 -14.99 1.72 26.63
CA GLU A 292 -13.60 2.12 26.46
C GLU A 292 -12.72 0.87 26.30
N ALA A 293 -12.14 0.67 25.13
CA ALA A 293 -11.31 -0.47 24.77
C ALA A 293 -9.88 -0.06 24.36
N LEU A 294 -8.95 -1.03 24.36
CA LEU A 294 -7.52 -0.78 24.09
C LEU A 294 -7.27 -0.01 22.78
N GLY A 295 -7.99 -0.33 21.72
CA GLY A 295 -7.81 0.29 20.41
C GLY A 295 -8.42 -0.51 19.27
N ASP A 296 -8.11 -0.09 18.04
CA ASP A 296 -8.46 -0.83 16.84
C ASP A 296 -7.59 -2.11 16.74
N ASN A 297 -8.22 -3.29 16.59
CA ASN A 297 -7.49 -4.54 16.31
C ASN A 297 -7.01 -4.53 14.85
N ILE A 298 -5.72 -4.30 14.64
CA ILE A 298 -5.11 -4.16 13.31
C ILE A 298 -5.14 -5.49 12.52
N ILE A 299 -5.02 -6.62 13.20
CA ILE A 299 -5.10 -7.95 12.56
C ILE A 299 -6.52 -8.14 12.00
N ALA A 300 -7.56 -8.01 12.83
CA ALA A 300 -8.93 -8.17 12.33
C ALA A 300 -9.34 -7.10 11.31
N LEU A 301 -8.69 -5.93 11.29
CA LEU A 301 -8.91 -4.90 10.28
C LEU A 301 -8.35 -5.29 8.91
N THR A 302 -7.18 -5.93 8.88
CA THR A 302 -6.43 -6.26 7.65
C THR A 302 -6.80 -7.63 7.07
N GLN A 303 -7.34 -8.53 7.90
CA GLN A 303 -7.69 -9.90 7.48
C GLN A 303 -9.15 -10.08 7.04
N ARG A 304 -9.97 -9.00 6.96
CA ARG A 304 -11.41 -9.11 6.65
C ARG A 304 -11.71 -9.67 5.26
N VAL A 305 -10.83 -9.44 4.29
CA VAL A 305 -10.92 -9.98 2.94
C VAL A 305 -9.72 -10.90 2.79
N LEU A 306 -9.95 -12.20 2.96
CA LEU A 306 -8.86 -13.17 2.97
C LEU A 306 -8.34 -13.37 1.55
N ALA A 307 -7.07 -13.03 1.31
CA ALA A 307 -6.30 -13.60 0.21
C ALA A 307 -6.01 -15.08 0.53
N GLU A 308 -6.24 -16.00 -0.41
CA GLU A 308 -5.95 -17.43 -0.25
C GLU A 308 -4.41 -17.65 -0.32
N SER A 309 -3.82 -18.29 0.69
CA SER A 309 -2.35 -18.52 0.78
C SER A 309 -1.91 -19.87 0.20
N GLY A 310 -2.85 -20.64 -0.38
CA GLY A 310 -2.57 -21.89 -1.08
C GLY A 310 -2.55 -23.14 -0.19
N ASP A 311 -2.29 -23.04 1.13
CA ASP A 311 -2.57 -24.13 2.10
C ASP A 311 -3.91 -23.92 2.79
N PHE A 312 -4.86 -24.80 2.47
CA PHE A 312 -6.22 -24.80 3.01
C PHE A 312 -6.27 -24.76 4.54
N PHE A 313 -5.34 -25.45 5.24
CA PHE A 313 -5.38 -25.49 6.71
C PHE A 313 -4.90 -24.19 7.33
N ASP A 314 -3.84 -23.58 6.79
CA ASP A 314 -3.30 -22.32 7.32
C ASP A 314 -4.24 -21.15 7.02
N ASP A 315 -4.88 -21.16 5.85
CA ASP A 315 -5.98 -20.25 5.52
C ASP A 315 -7.16 -20.40 6.48
N LEU A 316 -7.51 -21.64 6.86
CA LEU A 316 -8.58 -21.91 7.81
C LEU A 316 -8.22 -21.42 9.21
N VAL A 317 -7.02 -21.72 9.70
CA VAL A 317 -6.54 -21.24 11.01
C VAL A 317 -6.54 -19.71 11.03
N ARG A 318 -5.90 -19.06 10.04
CA ARG A 318 -5.84 -17.60 9.94
C ARG A 318 -7.25 -17.00 9.95
N ARG A 319 -8.18 -17.55 9.16
CA ARG A 319 -9.57 -17.08 9.11
C ARG A 319 -10.26 -17.06 10.48
N PHE A 320 -10.10 -18.10 11.29
CA PHE A 320 -10.84 -18.23 12.55
C PHE A 320 -10.16 -17.60 13.76
N VAL A 321 -8.88 -17.23 13.65
CA VAL A 321 -8.12 -16.59 14.75
C VAL A 321 -7.91 -15.10 14.53
N THR A 322 -8.41 -14.56 13.42
CA THR A 322 -8.28 -13.15 13.03
C THR A 322 -9.62 -12.51 12.61
N ASP A 323 -10.74 -13.22 12.80
CA ASP A 323 -12.06 -12.74 12.40
C ASP A 323 -12.65 -11.71 13.39
N GLY A 324 -11.97 -11.47 14.50
CA GLY A 324 -12.39 -10.56 15.54
C GLY A 324 -13.44 -11.15 16.48
N LEU A 325 -13.64 -12.48 16.50
CA LEU A 325 -14.69 -13.13 17.30
C LEU A 325 -14.10 -14.19 18.25
N MET A 326 -14.39 -14.09 19.54
CA MET A 326 -13.89 -15.06 20.52
C MET A 326 -14.50 -16.47 20.39
N ARG A 327 -15.73 -16.55 19.84
CA ARG A 327 -16.49 -17.80 19.71
C ARG A 327 -15.90 -18.75 18.66
N THR A 328 -15.18 -18.19 17.70
CA THR A 328 -14.40 -18.89 16.70
C THR A 328 -13.00 -19.18 17.26
N GLY A 329 -12.30 -20.15 16.66
CA GLY A 329 -10.97 -20.52 17.12
C GLY A 329 -10.58 -21.94 16.75
N LEU A 330 -9.27 -22.13 16.53
CA LEU A 330 -8.70 -23.40 16.09
C LEU A 330 -7.45 -23.76 16.89
N THR A 331 -7.16 -25.06 16.90
CA THR A 331 -5.90 -25.57 17.46
C THR A 331 -4.76 -25.17 16.54
N VAL A 332 -3.79 -24.43 17.09
CA VAL A 332 -2.55 -24.09 16.40
C VAL A 332 -1.64 -25.33 16.42
N ARG A 333 -1.06 -25.67 15.28
CA ARG A 333 -0.14 -26.81 15.16
C ARG A 333 1.18 -26.50 15.88
N GLU A 334 1.89 -27.54 16.27
CA GLU A 334 3.22 -27.38 16.86
C GLU A 334 4.19 -27.02 15.74
N TYR A 335 4.99 -25.97 15.95
CA TYR A 335 5.99 -25.54 15.00
C TYR A 335 7.07 -26.61 14.82
N ASP A 336 7.38 -26.96 13.57
CA ASP A 336 8.44 -27.91 13.20
C ASP A 336 9.71 -27.15 12.84
N PRO A 337 10.70 -27.03 13.74
CA PRO A 337 11.90 -26.24 13.50
C PRO A 337 12.84 -26.86 12.45
N PHE A 338 12.67 -28.15 12.11
CA PHE A 338 13.52 -28.82 11.12
C PHE A 338 13.04 -28.57 9.69
N ARG A 339 11.73 -28.38 9.51
CA ARG A 339 11.09 -28.12 8.22
C ARG A 339 10.63 -26.66 8.04
N ASP A 340 10.78 -25.85 9.09
CA ASP A 340 10.32 -24.46 9.17
C ASP A 340 8.87 -24.27 8.71
N ARG A 341 7.98 -25.08 9.28
CA ARG A 341 6.56 -25.14 8.93
C ARG A 341 5.66 -25.21 10.17
N ASP A 342 4.35 -25.07 9.96
CA ASP A 342 3.30 -25.09 10.99
C ASP A 342 3.32 -23.83 11.93
N GLN A 343 3.94 -22.73 11.49
CA GLN A 343 3.82 -21.39 12.06
C GLN A 343 2.58 -20.66 11.53
N LEU A 344 1.95 -19.84 12.38
CA LEU A 344 0.90 -18.92 11.93
C LEU A 344 1.55 -17.62 11.47
N LEU A 345 1.56 -17.39 10.15
CA LEU A 345 2.03 -16.15 9.54
C LEU A 345 0.84 -15.24 9.17
N ILE A 346 0.91 -13.98 9.57
CA ILE A 346 -0.08 -12.95 9.27
C ILE A 346 0.63 -11.78 8.57
N ASP A 347 0.30 -11.54 7.29
CA ASP A 347 0.69 -10.32 6.57
C ASP A 347 -0.42 -9.27 6.72
N LEU A 348 -0.08 -8.15 7.35
CA LEU A 348 -0.97 -7.01 7.54
C LEU A 348 -1.18 -6.21 6.24
N GLY A 349 -0.47 -6.54 5.16
CA GLY A 349 -0.55 -5.91 3.84
C GLY A 349 0.11 -4.52 3.75
N ALA A 350 0.50 -3.95 4.89
CA ALA A 350 1.19 -2.67 5.03
C ALA A 350 1.95 -2.64 6.36
N ARG A 351 2.74 -1.58 6.60
CA ARG A 351 3.44 -1.40 7.88
C ARG A 351 2.59 -0.61 8.87
N PHE A 352 2.41 -1.15 10.07
CA PHE A 352 1.67 -0.53 11.16
C PHE A 352 2.59 -0.26 12.35
N TRP A 353 2.34 0.81 13.09
CA TRP A 353 3.01 1.05 14.37
C TRP A 353 2.36 0.14 15.41
N LEU A 354 3.05 -0.93 15.78
CA LEU A 354 2.61 -1.87 16.81
C LEU A 354 3.41 -1.68 18.09
N GLU A 355 2.76 -1.87 19.22
CA GLU A 355 3.40 -1.90 20.55
C GLU A 355 2.96 -3.10 21.39
N ARG A 356 1.95 -3.86 20.91
CA ARG A 356 1.34 -4.94 21.66
C ARG A 356 0.71 -5.99 20.75
N ILE A 357 0.85 -7.25 21.15
CA ILE A 357 0.11 -8.39 20.62
C ILE A 357 -0.56 -9.13 21.76
N ARG A 358 -1.85 -9.43 21.62
CA ARG A 358 -2.66 -10.14 22.62
C ARG A 358 -3.26 -11.39 22.01
N MET A 359 -3.12 -12.51 22.71
CA MET A 359 -3.62 -13.81 22.27
C MET A 359 -4.67 -14.31 23.25
N LEU A 360 -5.80 -14.73 22.71
CA LEU A 360 -7.01 -15.06 23.46
C LEU A 360 -7.43 -16.49 23.17
N THR A 361 -7.91 -17.20 24.18
CA THR A 361 -8.52 -18.53 24.04
C THR A 361 -9.74 -18.67 24.95
N ASP A 362 -10.71 -19.49 24.55
CA ASP A 362 -11.90 -19.76 25.37
C ASP A 362 -11.63 -20.76 26.49
N ARG A 363 -10.72 -21.73 26.26
CA ARG A 363 -10.53 -22.89 27.18
C ARG A 363 -9.14 -23.48 27.19
N THR A 364 -8.54 -23.70 26.03
CA THR A 364 -7.34 -24.54 25.90
C THR A 364 -6.17 -23.67 25.44
N PRO A 365 -5.47 -22.98 26.35
CA PRO A 365 -4.48 -21.98 25.96
C PRO A 365 -3.22 -22.58 25.37
N LEU A 366 -2.47 -21.74 24.65
CA LEU A 366 -1.08 -22.02 24.28
C LEU A 366 -0.25 -22.18 25.56
N THR A 367 0.46 -23.28 25.68
CA THR A 367 1.31 -23.59 26.85
C THR A 367 2.74 -23.11 26.69
N SER A 368 3.21 -22.96 25.46
CA SER A 368 4.46 -22.28 25.13
C SER A 368 4.40 -21.74 23.71
N TYR A 369 4.99 -20.58 23.48
CA TYR A 369 4.95 -19.90 22.20
C TYR A 369 6.16 -18.98 21.99
N GLN A 370 6.34 -18.53 20.76
CA GLN A 370 7.27 -17.48 20.39
C GLN A 370 6.61 -16.57 19.34
N ILE A 371 6.86 -15.27 19.45
CA ILE A 371 6.46 -14.27 18.47
C ILE A 371 7.69 -13.79 17.70
N ARG A 372 7.54 -13.60 16.38
CA ARG A 372 8.53 -12.94 15.52
C ARG A 372 7.82 -11.87 14.71
N LEU A 373 8.47 -10.72 14.55
CA LEU A 373 7.93 -9.57 13.84
C LEU A 373 8.88 -9.16 12.71
N SER A 374 8.33 -8.75 11.57
CA SER A 374 9.11 -8.15 10.49
C SER A 374 8.39 -6.92 9.94
N ASP A 375 9.13 -5.90 9.57
CA ASP A 375 8.61 -4.75 8.82
C ASP A 375 8.48 -5.06 7.31
N GLY A 376 8.82 -6.29 6.89
CA GLY A 376 8.81 -6.74 5.50
C GLY A 376 10.08 -6.38 4.72
N SER A 377 11.12 -5.87 5.37
CA SER A 377 12.46 -5.81 4.78
C SER A 377 13.02 -7.21 4.55
N LEU A 378 13.85 -7.34 3.50
CA LEU A 378 14.49 -8.59 3.12
C LEU A 378 16.00 -8.48 3.35
N ASN A 379 16.61 -9.57 3.80
CA ASN A 379 18.05 -9.71 3.90
C ASN A 379 18.69 -10.00 2.51
N ALA A 380 20.01 -10.18 2.46
CA ALA A 380 20.74 -10.46 1.23
C ALA A 380 20.34 -11.78 0.53
N ASP A 381 19.79 -12.72 1.29
CA ASP A 381 19.34 -14.03 0.78
C ASP A 381 17.88 -13.98 0.27
N GLY A 382 17.19 -12.85 0.44
CA GLY A 382 15.81 -12.65 0.04
C GLY A 382 14.76 -13.09 1.07
N ASP A 383 15.19 -13.46 2.28
CA ASP A 383 14.30 -13.79 3.40
C ASP A 383 13.93 -12.54 4.19
N PHE A 384 12.75 -12.54 4.82
CA PHE A 384 12.34 -11.45 5.69
C PHE A 384 13.30 -11.29 6.88
N GLU A 385 13.63 -10.04 7.20
CA GLU A 385 14.36 -9.72 8.43
C GLU A 385 13.42 -9.78 9.63
N TRP A 386 13.73 -10.66 10.59
CA TRP A 386 12.88 -10.93 11.74
C TRP A 386 13.48 -10.40 13.04
N THR A 387 12.67 -9.67 13.80
CA THR A 387 12.87 -9.44 15.23
C THR A 387 12.25 -10.58 16.01
N THR A 388 13.08 -11.41 16.64
CA THR A 388 12.65 -12.60 17.37
C THR A 388 12.51 -12.30 18.86
N PHE A 389 11.34 -12.56 19.43
CA PHE A 389 11.09 -12.42 20.86
C PHE A 389 11.49 -13.69 21.61
N ASP A 390 11.72 -13.56 22.91
CA ASP A 390 12.02 -14.69 23.78
C ASP A 390 10.90 -15.74 23.73
N GLU A 391 11.28 -17.01 23.83
CA GLU A 391 10.32 -18.09 23.99
C GLU A 391 9.61 -17.97 25.34
N LYS A 392 8.29 -18.16 25.34
CA LYS A 392 7.45 -18.00 26.52
C LYS A 392 6.84 -19.32 26.94
N ILE A 393 6.74 -19.51 28.26
CA ILE A 393 6.04 -20.64 28.88
C ILE A 393 4.84 -20.07 29.65
N ASN A 394 3.67 -20.62 29.38
CA ASN A 394 2.40 -20.35 30.07
C ASN A 394 2.01 -21.59 30.88
N ALA A 395 2.78 -21.90 31.92
CA ALA A 395 2.61 -23.12 32.72
C ALA A 395 1.31 -23.08 33.55
N GLU A 396 0.89 -21.89 33.94
CA GLU A 396 -0.30 -21.56 34.71
C GLU A 396 -1.58 -21.66 33.87
N ARG A 397 -1.45 -21.85 32.55
CA ARG A 397 -2.55 -21.99 31.58
C ARG A 397 -3.48 -20.78 31.59
N TYR A 398 -2.89 -19.59 31.58
CA TYR A 398 -3.63 -18.36 31.37
C TYR A 398 -4.39 -18.42 30.05
N LEU A 399 -5.66 -18.01 30.07
CA LEU A 399 -6.54 -18.01 28.89
C LEU A 399 -6.24 -16.83 27.96
N GLU A 400 -5.36 -15.95 28.41
CA GLU A 400 -4.94 -14.79 27.69
C GLU A 400 -3.49 -14.48 28.06
N VAL A 401 -2.72 -14.14 27.04
CA VAL A 401 -1.31 -13.75 27.17
C VAL A 401 -1.06 -12.54 26.26
N GLU A 402 -0.12 -11.71 26.67
CA GLU A 402 0.19 -10.44 26.00
C GLU A 402 1.70 -10.28 25.87
N GLU A 403 2.14 -9.86 24.69
CA GLU A 403 3.51 -9.38 24.45
C GLU A 403 3.47 -7.88 24.21
N THR A 404 4.22 -7.13 25.01
CA THR A 404 4.36 -5.67 24.89
C THR A 404 5.79 -5.28 24.53
N PHE A 405 5.95 -4.29 23.67
CA PHE A 405 7.24 -3.83 23.19
C PHE A 405 7.23 -2.35 22.85
N SER A 406 8.41 -1.77 22.62
CA SER A 406 8.50 -0.38 22.16
C SER A 406 7.81 -0.23 20.80
N PRO A 407 7.04 0.86 20.56
CA PRO A 407 6.34 1.07 19.30
C PRO A 407 7.29 0.98 18.10
N GLN A 408 6.98 0.08 17.15
CA GLN A 408 7.80 -0.15 15.96
C GLN A 408 6.95 -0.48 14.73
N PRO A 409 7.43 -0.19 13.50
CA PRO A 409 6.74 -0.60 12.27
C PRO A 409 6.76 -2.12 12.12
N VAL A 410 5.61 -2.72 11.85
CA VAL A 410 5.44 -4.16 11.63
C VAL A 410 4.51 -4.38 10.45
N ARG A 411 4.87 -5.31 9.56
CA ARG A 411 4.02 -5.81 8.47
C ARG A 411 3.67 -7.28 8.68
N LEU A 412 4.62 -8.08 9.11
CA LEU A 412 4.45 -9.53 9.30
C LEU A 412 4.47 -9.86 10.79
N VAL A 413 3.48 -10.63 11.23
CA VAL A 413 3.41 -11.22 12.57
C VAL A 413 3.46 -12.73 12.42
N GLU A 414 4.44 -13.37 13.05
CA GLU A 414 4.57 -14.82 13.08
C GLU A 414 4.40 -15.33 14.51
N LEU A 415 3.49 -16.29 14.69
CA LEU A 415 3.29 -17.02 15.93
C LEU A 415 3.72 -18.48 15.76
N ARG A 416 4.64 -18.91 16.61
CA ARG A 416 5.07 -20.30 16.74
C ARG A 416 4.51 -20.88 18.02
N ARG A 417 3.72 -21.94 17.94
CA ARG A 417 3.39 -22.75 19.11
C ARG A 417 4.51 -23.74 19.36
N LEU A 418 5.11 -23.65 20.55
CA LEU A 418 6.22 -24.50 20.97
C LEU A 418 5.71 -25.62 21.90
N ASN A 419 6.58 -26.59 22.20
CA ASN A 419 6.31 -27.67 23.15
C ASN A 419 7.41 -27.76 24.22
N LEU A 420 7.70 -26.63 24.88
CA LEU A 420 8.79 -26.53 25.87
C LEU A 420 8.53 -27.33 27.15
N LEU A 421 7.26 -27.66 27.41
CA LEU A 421 6.86 -28.52 28.53
C LEU A 421 7.01 -30.02 28.23
N ASN A 422 7.40 -30.40 27.01
CA ASN A 422 7.60 -31.78 26.56
C ASN A 422 6.38 -32.70 26.79
N ASP A 423 5.17 -32.20 26.53
CA ASP A 423 3.94 -33.02 26.59
C ASP A 423 3.11 -32.83 25.32
N ALA A 424 3.24 -33.79 24.40
CA ALA A 424 2.54 -33.82 23.13
C ALA A 424 1.01 -33.87 23.24
N ARG A 425 0.44 -34.09 24.45
CA ARG A 425 -1.01 -34.01 24.70
C ARG A 425 -1.50 -32.57 24.90
N LEU A 426 -0.61 -31.62 25.16
CA LEU A 426 -0.96 -30.22 25.38
C LEU A 426 -1.34 -29.57 24.05
N ALA A 427 -2.63 -29.57 23.74
CA ALA A 427 -3.18 -28.76 22.66
C ALA A 427 -3.09 -27.26 22.99
N GLY A 428 -3.02 -26.42 21.96
CA GLY A 428 -3.09 -24.96 22.11
C GLY A 428 -4.10 -24.38 21.12
N LYS A 429 -5.30 -24.09 21.60
CA LYS A 429 -6.34 -23.40 20.83
C LYS A 429 -6.13 -21.90 20.95
N LEU A 430 -6.16 -21.24 19.81
CA LEU A 430 -6.23 -19.79 19.70
C LEU A 430 -7.64 -19.44 19.22
N SER A 431 -8.31 -18.56 19.96
CA SER A 431 -9.58 -17.96 19.54
C SER A 431 -9.31 -16.70 18.75
N GLU A 432 -8.41 -15.84 19.23
CA GLU A 432 -8.10 -14.56 18.59
C GLU A 432 -6.63 -14.19 18.83
N ILE A 433 -6.00 -13.61 17.82
CA ILE A 433 -4.75 -12.86 17.94
C ILE A 433 -4.98 -11.42 17.49
N GLN A 434 -4.67 -10.48 18.38
CA GLN A 434 -4.99 -9.07 18.23
C GLN A 434 -3.71 -8.25 18.31
N ALA A 435 -3.57 -7.26 17.44
CA ALA A 435 -2.43 -6.37 17.43
C ALA A 435 -2.88 -4.92 17.62
N TYR A 436 -2.18 -4.19 18.48
CA TYR A 436 -2.53 -2.83 18.86
C TYR A 436 -1.35 -1.87 18.70
N GLY A 437 -1.72 -0.62 18.44
CA GLY A 437 -0.85 0.53 18.45
C GLY A 437 -1.63 1.76 18.02
N ARG A 438 -0.92 2.83 17.66
CA ARG A 438 -1.55 4.12 17.36
C ARG A 438 -0.82 4.86 16.25
N GLY A 439 -1.59 5.51 15.39
CA GLY A 439 -1.08 6.41 14.36
C GLY A 439 -1.52 6.01 12.96
N TYR A 440 -1.12 6.81 11.98
CA TYR A 440 -1.27 6.49 10.57
C TYR A 440 -0.46 5.26 10.19
N VAL A 441 -1.02 4.40 9.34
CA VAL A 441 -0.29 3.29 8.70
C VAL A 441 1.03 3.84 8.13
N SER A 442 2.15 3.23 8.52
CA SER A 442 3.50 3.74 8.29
C SER A 442 3.89 3.71 6.81
N ASP A 443 3.39 2.74 6.04
CA ASP A 443 3.77 2.54 4.65
C ASP A 443 2.64 1.89 3.87
N VAL A 444 2.00 2.65 2.99
CA VAL A 444 0.89 2.21 2.14
C VAL A 444 1.32 2.27 0.69
N ILE A 445 1.19 1.15 -0.02
CA ILE A 445 1.45 1.04 -1.46
C ILE A 445 0.12 0.91 -2.18
N LEU A 446 -0.13 1.81 -3.13
CA LEU A 446 -1.26 1.78 -4.05
C LEU A 446 -0.72 1.39 -5.43
N THR A 447 -1.25 0.32 -6.03
CA THR A 447 -0.91 -0.08 -7.40
C THR A 447 -2.12 0.14 -8.30
N SER A 448 -1.94 0.85 -9.41
CA SER A 448 -3.02 1.04 -10.38
C SER A 448 -3.46 -0.29 -10.98
N PRO A 449 -4.71 -0.44 -11.43
CA PRO A 449 -5.01 -1.45 -12.44
C PRO A 449 -4.15 -1.21 -13.69
N ILE A 450 -4.03 -2.21 -14.56
CA ILE A 450 -3.29 -2.06 -15.82
C ILE A 450 -3.95 -0.95 -16.64
N ILE A 451 -3.18 0.10 -16.91
CA ILE A 451 -3.59 1.22 -17.75
C ILE A 451 -3.33 0.80 -19.19
N LYS A 452 -4.40 0.62 -19.96
CA LYS A 452 -4.33 0.22 -21.37
C LYS A 452 -4.54 1.45 -22.24
N PHE A 453 -3.63 1.68 -23.17
CA PHE A 453 -3.71 2.77 -24.12
C PHE A 453 -4.40 2.33 -25.42
N ASP A 454 -4.84 3.29 -26.23
CA ASP A 454 -5.30 3.03 -27.58
C ASP A 454 -4.09 2.88 -28.52
N GLY A 455 -3.66 1.63 -28.73
CA GLY A 455 -2.41 1.32 -29.42
C GLY A 455 -1.16 1.61 -28.59
N ARG A 456 0.00 1.73 -29.25
CA ARG A 456 1.25 2.14 -28.60
C ARG A 456 1.23 3.66 -28.43
N GLN A 457 1.41 4.13 -27.20
CA GLN A 457 1.46 5.55 -26.88
C GLN A 457 2.78 5.90 -26.22
N MET A 458 3.29 7.11 -26.48
CA MET A 458 4.37 7.66 -25.68
C MET A 458 3.79 8.30 -24.43
N VAL A 459 4.17 7.78 -23.27
CA VAL A 459 3.95 8.50 -22.01
C VAL A 459 5.05 9.55 -21.86
N THR A 460 4.68 10.81 -21.79
CA THR A 460 5.62 11.94 -21.82
C THR A 460 6.01 12.41 -20.43
N ALA A 461 5.05 12.48 -19.51
CA ALA A 461 5.28 12.99 -18.16
C ALA A 461 4.37 12.33 -17.13
N VAL A 462 4.83 12.30 -15.88
CA VAL A 462 4.06 11.87 -14.70
C VAL A 462 3.87 13.06 -13.77
N SER A 463 2.62 13.40 -13.47
CA SER A 463 2.25 14.48 -12.56
C SER A 463 1.30 13.99 -11.49
N TRP A 464 1.34 14.59 -10.30
CA TRP A 464 0.39 14.32 -9.23
C TRP A 464 0.15 15.56 -8.35
N GLU A 465 -0.95 15.53 -7.62
CA GLU A 465 -1.33 16.51 -6.59
C GLU A 465 -1.50 15.78 -5.25
N GLY A 466 -0.90 16.33 -4.19
CA GLY A 466 -0.88 15.72 -2.86
C GLY A 466 0.02 16.48 -1.89
N GLU A 467 -0.09 16.18 -0.60
CA GLU A 467 0.71 16.79 0.45
C GLU A 467 1.65 15.76 1.10
N ALA A 468 2.91 16.13 1.27
CA ALA A 468 3.89 15.34 2.01
C ALA A 468 4.59 16.24 3.04
N PRO A 469 3.98 16.48 4.21
CA PRO A 469 4.60 17.28 5.26
C PRO A 469 5.89 16.64 5.79
N ALA A 470 6.71 17.43 6.49
CA ALA A 470 7.95 16.92 7.10
C ALA A 470 7.68 15.69 7.99
N GLY A 471 8.51 14.65 7.83
CA GLY A 471 8.32 13.35 8.48
C GLY A 471 7.46 12.36 7.69
N THR A 472 7.06 12.70 6.47
CA THR A 472 6.29 11.83 5.55
C THR A 472 6.92 11.84 4.16
N SER A 473 6.54 10.90 3.30
CA SER A 473 6.93 10.90 1.89
C SER A 473 5.82 10.38 0.98
N LEU A 474 5.71 10.95 -0.21
CA LEU A 474 4.92 10.44 -1.32
C LEU A 474 5.87 10.11 -2.47
N GLU A 475 5.92 8.84 -2.87
CA GLU A 475 6.75 8.37 -4.00
C GLU A 475 5.85 7.80 -5.08
N ILE A 476 6.10 8.18 -6.33
CA ILE A 476 5.48 7.55 -7.50
C ILE A 476 6.54 6.69 -8.19
N ARG A 477 6.14 5.55 -8.75
CA ARG A 477 6.94 4.72 -9.65
C ARG A 477 6.08 4.24 -10.81
N THR A 478 6.70 3.96 -11.93
CA THR A 478 6.01 3.44 -13.12
C THR A 478 6.70 2.20 -13.66
N ARG A 479 5.96 1.40 -14.40
CA ARG A 479 6.48 0.40 -15.33
C ARG A 479 5.54 0.29 -16.52
N SER A 480 6.04 -0.25 -17.61
CA SER A 480 5.31 -0.35 -18.88
C SER A 480 5.72 -1.61 -19.63
N GLY A 481 4.85 -2.04 -20.54
CA GLY A 481 5.02 -3.24 -21.36
C GLY A 481 3.92 -3.38 -22.40
N ASP A 482 4.03 -4.42 -23.22
CA ASP A 482 3.15 -4.68 -24.37
C ASP A 482 2.40 -6.02 -24.27
N ARG A 483 2.79 -6.93 -23.37
CA ARG A 483 2.16 -8.26 -23.26
C ARG A 483 1.67 -8.59 -21.86
N LEU A 484 0.52 -9.26 -21.80
CA LEU A 484 -0.09 -9.76 -20.58
C LEU A 484 -0.24 -11.27 -20.65
N ILE A 485 -0.03 -11.94 -19.51
CA ILE A 485 -0.41 -13.34 -19.30
C ILE A 485 -1.83 -13.34 -18.76
N GLN A 486 -2.68 -14.16 -19.36
CA GLN A 486 -4.06 -14.36 -18.91
C GLN A 486 -4.13 -15.63 -18.07
N ILE A 487 -4.47 -15.49 -16.79
CA ILE A 487 -4.63 -16.58 -15.85
C ILE A 487 -6.13 -16.78 -15.58
N PRO A 488 -6.75 -17.87 -16.07
CA PRO A 488 -8.17 -18.13 -15.84
C PRO A 488 -8.40 -18.73 -14.45
N HIS A 489 -9.28 -18.11 -13.68
CA HIS A 489 -9.81 -18.61 -12.41
C HIS A 489 -11.21 -19.17 -12.63
N TYR A 490 -11.36 -20.49 -12.42
CA TYR A 490 -12.61 -21.19 -12.64
C TYR A 490 -13.45 -21.18 -11.36
N LEU A 491 -14.61 -20.52 -11.37
CA LEU A 491 -15.47 -20.42 -10.19
C LEU A 491 -16.65 -21.40 -10.29
N ASN A 492 -17.11 -21.94 -9.18
CA ASN A 492 -18.41 -22.63 -9.12
C ASN A 492 -19.57 -21.61 -8.96
N MET A 493 -20.82 -22.08 -9.00
CA MET A 493 -22.01 -21.23 -8.79
C MET A 493 -22.07 -20.49 -7.45
N ALA A 494 -21.33 -20.94 -6.44
CA ALA A 494 -21.19 -20.24 -5.16
C ALA A 494 -20.08 -19.17 -5.17
N GLY A 495 -19.42 -18.95 -6.32
CA GLY A 495 -18.32 -17.99 -6.48
C GLY A 495 -16.98 -18.46 -5.92
N ARG A 496 -16.85 -19.76 -5.57
CA ARG A 496 -15.60 -20.33 -5.05
C ARG A 496 -14.72 -20.83 -6.20
N GLU A 497 -13.43 -20.55 -6.12
CA GLU A 497 -12.44 -21.05 -7.06
C GLU A 497 -12.25 -22.56 -6.95
N ILE A 498 -12.22 -23.23 -8.11
CA ILE A 498 -12.04 -24.66 -8.28
C ILE A 498 -11.06 -24.90 -9.45
N SER A 499 -10.52 -26.12 -9.54
CA SER A 499 -9.65 -26.45 -10.68
C SER A 499 -10.45 -26.52 -11.98
N GLU A 500 -9.80 -26.19 -13.09
CA GLU A 500 -10.34 -26.32 -14.45
C GLU A 500 -10.97 -27.71 -14.66
N ALA A 501 -10.22 -28.78 -14.36
CA ALA A 501 -10.70 -30.15 -14.51
C ALA A 501 -11.92 -30.50 -13.64
N LEU A 502 -12.12 -29.82 -12.51
CA LEU A 502 -13.33 -29.97 -11.71
C LEU A 502 -14.48 -29.16 -12.30
N TRP A 503 -14.21 -27.94 -12.77
CA TRP A 503 -15.18 -27.04 -13.40
C TRP A 503 -15.78 -27.66 -14.66
N GLU A 504 -14.95 -28.22 -15.54
CA GLU A 504 -15.38 -28.92 -16.77
C GLU A 504 -16.28 -30.15 -16.52
N ARG A 505 -16.18 -30.73 -15.32
CA ARG A 505 -16.98 -31.90 -14.91
C ARG A 505 -18.29 -31.52 -14.23
N LEU A 506 -18.45 -30.26 -13.83
CA LEU A 506 -19.71 -29.78 -13.27
C LEU A 506 -20.75 -29.67 -14.39
N PRO A 507 -22.03 -30.00 -14.11
CA PRO A 507 -23.13 -29.62 -14.98
C PRO A 507 -23.10 -28.09 -15.23
N ASP A 508 -23.47 -27.63 -16.41
CA ASP A 508 -23.48 -26.21 -16.79
C ASP A 508 -24.21 -25.32 -15.77
N GLU A 509 -25.27 -25.85 -15.14
CA GLU A 509 -26.07 -25.20 -14.10
C GLU A 509 -25.31 -24.93 -12.78
N GLN A 510 -24.15 -25.56 -12.59
CA GLN A 510 -23.27 -25.47 -11.41
C GLN A 510 -21.91 -24.81 -11.71
N GLN A 511 -21.63 -24.56 -12.99
CA GLN A 511 -20.47 -23.80 -13.45
C GLN A 511 -20.71 -22.31 -13.15
N GLY A 512 -19.82 -21.73 -12.34
CA GLY A 512 -19.75 -20.29 -12.17
C GLY A 512 -18.91 -19.64 -13.29
N PRO A 513 -18.80 -18.31 -13.31
CA PRO A 513 -18.06 -17.61 -14.34
C PRO A 513 -16.55 -17.90 -14.25
N ILE A 514 -15.87 -17.88 -15.39
CA ILE A 514 -14.39 -17.85 -15.44
C ILE A 514 -13.96 -16.39 -15.30
N ARG A 515 -13.16 -16.08 -14.27
CA ARG A 515 -12.55 -14.77 -14.07
C ARG A 515 -11.13 -14.80 -14.62
N VAL A 516 -10.81 -13.96 -15.61
CA VAL A 516 -9.45 -13.88 -16.14
C VAL A 516 -8.69 -12.80 -15.37
N GLU A 517 -7.62 -13.21 -14.69
CA GLU A 517 -6.63 -12.30 -14.14
C GLU A 517 -5.58 -11.99 -15.21
N GLU A 518 -5.26 -10.71 -15.36
CA GLU A 518 -4.25 -10.25 -16.30
C GLU A 518 -3.01 -9.82 -15.53
N VAL A 519 -1.88 -10.48 -15.77
CA VAL A 519 -0.61 -10.17 -15.12
C VAL A 519 0.46 -9.77 -16.15
N PRO A 520 1.35 -8.82 -15.83
CA PRO A 520 2.49 -8.50 -16.67
C PRO A 520 3.36 -9.72 -17.01
N ASP A 521 3.68 -9.91 -18.29
CA ASP A 521 4.69 -10.89 -18.74
C ASP A 521 6.12 -10.33 -18.55
N SER A 522 7.13 -11.15 -18.85
CA SER A 522 8.56 -10.89 -18.92
C SER A 522 8.98 -9.72 -19.82
N ASP A 523 8.14 -9.25 -20.74
CA ASP A 523 8.42 -8.07 -21.58
C ASP A 523 8.35 -6.74 -20.80
N TRP A 524 7.60 -6.72 -19.69
CA TRP A 524 7.45 -5.50 -18.92
C TRP A 524 8.75 -5.10 -18.23
N SER A 525 8.99 -3.80 -18.18
CA SER A 525 10.07 -3.21 -17.40
C SER A 525 9.93 -3.51 -15.90
N THR A 526 11.07 -3.49 -15.20
CA THR A 526 11.07 -3.33 -13.74
C THR A 526 10.46 -1.98 -13.35
N TRP A 527 10.09 -1.82 -12.09
CA TRP A 527 9.68 -0.51 -11.58
C TRP A 527 10.78 0.52 -11.78
N SER A 528 10.40 1.73 -12.21
CA SER A 528 11.28 2.89 -12.32
C SER A 528 11.86 3.28 -10.96
N GLU A 529 12.90 4.10 -11.01
CA GLU A 529 13.27 4.90 -9.84
C GLU A 529 12.08 5.78 -9.39
N PRO A 530 12.02 6.16 -8.09
CA PRO A 530 11.00 7.07 -7.62
C PRO A 530 11.07 8.45 -8.30
N TYR A 531 9.93 8.94 -8.78
CA TYR A 531 9.80 10.34 -9.18
C TYR A 531 9.91 11.23 -7.94
N ARG A 532 10.91 12.12 -7.91
CA ARG A 532 11.13 13.05 -6.77
C ARG A 532 10.29 14.32 -6.85
N GLU A 533 9.82 14.66 -8.05
CA GLU A 533 9.10 15.90 -8.36
C GLU A 533 7.98 15.60 -9.36
N THR A 534 6.88 16.34 -9.23
CA THR A 534 5.74 16.27 -10.16
C THR A 534 6.11 16.88 -11.51
N GLY A 535 5.55 16.36 -12.61
CA GLY A 535 5.79 16.86 -13.97
C GLY A 535 7.08 16.36 -14.62
N ARG A 536 7.74 15.36 -14.04
CA ARG A 536 8.96 14.77 -14.60
C ARG A 536 8.67 13.87 -15.80
N ALA A 537 9.64 13.78 -16.71
CA ALA A 537 9.59 12.89 -17.86
C ALA A 537 9.42 11.43 -17.41
N PHE A 538 8.64 10.66 -18.17
CA PHE A 538 8.38 9.25 -17.88
C PHE A 538 9.68 8.44 -17.88
N GLN A 539 9.90 7.65 -16.82
CA GLN A 539 11.15 6.94 -16.57
C GLN A 539 11.11 5.45 -16.97
N SER A 540 9.97 4.94 -17.42
CA SER A 540 9.85 3.57 -17.94
C SER A 540 9.92 3.57 -19.46
N PRO A 541 10.23 2.43 -20.10
CA PRO A 541 10.29 2.34 -21.56
C PRO A 541 9.02 2.83 -22.25
N SER A 542 9.19 3.58 -23.32
CA SER A 542 8.12 4.27 -24.03
C SER A 542 8.54 4.47 -25.50
N PRO A 543 7.66 4.24 -26.49
CA PRO A 543 6.22 3.96 -26.38
C PRO A 543 5.90 2.52 -25.96
N ARG A 544 4.75 2.34 -25.30
CA ARG A 544 4.17 1.03 -24.94
C ARG A 544 2.66 1.10 -25.07
N SER A 545 2.01 -0.05 -25.14
CA SER A 545 0.55 -0.17 -25.16
C SER A 545 -0.07 -0.17 -23.77
N MET A 546 0.73 -0.42 -22.73
CA MET A 546 0.26 -0.48 -21.35
C MET A 546 1.25 0.09 -20.34
N ALA A 547 0.72 0.55 -19.20
CA ALA A 547 1.48 1.01 -18.06
C ALA A 547 0.86 0.60 -16.72
N LEU A 548 1.69 0.59 -15.69
CA LEU A 548 1.31 0.48 -14.28
C LEU A 548 1.95 1.63 -13.52
N VAL A 549 1.21 2.15 -12.54
CA VAL A 549 1.67 3.21 -11.65
C VAL A 549 1.56 2.70 -10.21
N GLN A 550 2.59 2.97 -9.43
CA GLN A 550 2.60 2.72 -8.00
C GLN A 550 2.76 4.04 -7.26
N ALA A 551 1.89 4.28 -6.28
CA ALA A 551 2.00 5.41 -5.35
C ALA A 551 2.25 4.86 -3.94
N ARG A 552 3.34 5.29 -3.32
CA ARG A 552 3.74 4.88 -1.96
C ARG A 552 3.68 6.06 -1.01
N LEU A 553 2.81 5.96 -0.01
CA LEU A 553 2.61 6.96 1.03
C LEU A 553 3.22 6.45 2.32
N ARG A 554 4.27 7.13 2.82
CA ARG A 554 4.95 6.75 4.05
C ARG A 554 4.87 7.83 5.11
N THR A 555 4.88 7.39 6.36
CA THR A 555 5.10 8.24 7.52
C THR A 555 6.14 7.64 8.45
N PHE A 556 7.08 8.49 8.87
CA PHE A 556 8.11 8.20 9.87
C PHE A 556 7.72 8.79 11.24
N GLN A 557 6.56 9.44 11.33
CA GLN A 557 5.99 10.01 12.55
C GLN A 557 4.52 9.59 12.66
N PRO A 558 4.13 8.75 13.63
CA PRO A 558 2.81 8.11 13.67
C PRO A 558 1.61 9.06 13.56
N LEU A 559 1.73 10.32 13.96
CA LEU A 559 0.63 11.30 13.96
C LEU A 559 0.62 12.23 12.73
N ARG A 560 1.49 12.00 11.74
CA ARG A 560 1.51 12.72 10.46
C ARG A 560 1.26 11.78 9.29
N THR A 561 0.72 12.30 8.20
CA THR A 561 0.41 11.51 7.01
C THR A 561 0.64 12.29 5.73
N ALA A 562 1.01 11.57 4.67
CA ALA A 562 1.00 12.09 3.31
C ALA A 562 -0.37 11.84 2.66
N THR A 563 -0.70 12.60 1.63
CA THR A 563 -1.93 12.47 0.87
C THR A 563 -1.67 12.54 -0.63
N ILE A 564 -2.57 11.96 -1.42
CA ILE A 564 -2.62 12.12 -2.87
C ILE A 564 -4.08 12.28 -3.29
N SER A 565 -4.38 13.25 -4.15
CA SER A 565 -5.73 13.52 -4.66
C SER A 565 -5.82 13.31 -6.16
N ARG A 566 -4.73 13.54 -6.90
CA ARG A 566 -4.71 13.44 -8.36
C ARG A 566 -3.42 12.85 -8.89
N LEU A 567 -3.50 12.06 -9.95
CA LEU A 567 -2.37 11.59 -10.73
C LEU A 567 -2.69 11.68 -12.23
N THR A 568 -1.71 12.08 -13.03
CA THR A 568 -1.85 12.26 -14.48
C THR A 568 -0.63 11.70 -15.21
N LEU A 569 -0.88 10.93 -16.27
CA LEU A 569 0.11 10.55 -17.25
C LEU A 569 -0.14 11.37 -18.53
N GLY A 570 0.84 12.14 -19.00
CA GLY A 570 0.75 12.81 -20.30
C GLY A 570 0.99 11.80 -21.42
N LEU A 571 0.18 11.84 -22.46
CA LEU A 571 0.26 10.97 -23.64
C LEU A 571 0.60 11.79 -24.90
N ALA A 572 1.34 11.17 -25.80
CA ALA A 572 1.58 11.66 -27.14
C ALA A 572 1.67 10.48 -28.12
N PRO A 573 1.32 10.68 -29.40
CA PRO A 573 1.53 9.64 -30.41
C PRO A 573 3.03 9.33 -30.53
N PRO A 574 3.40 8.06 -30.79
CA PRO A 574 4.80 7.71 -31.03
C PRO A 574 5.35 8.45 -32.26
N LEU A 575 6.64 8.77 -32.26
CA LEU A 575 7.32 9.36 -33.43
C LEU A 575 7.29 8.42 -34.63
N VAL A 576 7.40 7.11 -34.36
CA VAL A 576 7.11 6.01 -35.28
C VAL A 576 6.47 4.85 -34.52
N ASP A 577 5.52 4.15 -35.11
CA ASP A 577 4.78 3.05 -34.47
C ASP A 577 5.69 1.93 -33.90
N LEU A 578 6.70 1.52 -34.68
CA LEU A 578 7.70 0.55 -34.26
C LEU A 578 9.11 1.02 -34.63
N ALA A 579 10.02 0.93 -33.66
CA ALA A 579 11.45 1.09 -33.88
C ALA A 579 12.18 -0.03 -33.17
N VAL A 580 12.86 -0.89 -33.93
CA VAL A 580 13.55 -2.08 -33.41
C VAL A 580 14.97 -2.09 -33.93
N ALA A 581 15.93 -2.37 -33.05
CA ALA A 581 17.33 -2.48 -33.40
C ALA A 581 18.03 -3.68 -32.77
N GLU A 582 19.12 -4.08 -33.42
CA GLU A 582 20.04 -5.11 -32.93
C GLU A 582 21.49 -4.82 -33.33
N VAL A 583 22.44 -5.30 -32.53
CA VAL A 583 23.88 -5.05 -32.72
C VAL A 583 24.65 -6.37 -32.92
N THR A 584 25.70 -6.33 -33.74
CA THR A 584 26.64 -7.43 -33.94
C THR A 584 28.08 -6.92 -34.02
N PRO A 585 29.11 -7.68 -33.61
CA PRO A 585 29.03 -8.94 -32.85
C PRO A 585 28.64 -8.69 -31.38
N THR A 586 28.01 -9.68 -30.73
CA THR A 586 27.55 -9.56 -29.33
C THR A 586 28.41 -10.31 -28.32
N ARG A 587 29.41 -11.07 -28.78
CA ARG A 587 30.27 -11.93 -27.95
C ARG A 587 31.70 -11.95 -28.46
N SER A 588 32.59 -12.51 -27.63
CA SER A 588 34.02 -12.65 -27.92
C SER A 588 34.67 -11.30 -28.21
N ILE A 589 34.38 -10.31 -27.37
CA ILE A 589 34.86 -8.93 -27.47
C ILE A 589 36.00 -8.73 -26.49
N ASP A 590 37.14 -8.30 -27.00
CA ASP A 590 38.29 -7.96 -26.17
C ASP A 590 38.05 -6.60 -25.49
N PRO A 591 37.97 -6.56 -24.14
CA PRO A 591 37.71 -5.32 -23.43
C PRO A 591 38.83 -4.30 -23.60
N GLY A 592 38.47 -3.01 -23.65
CA GLY A 592 39.40 -1.88 -23.76
C GLY A 592 40.07 -1.72 -25.14
N LEU A 593 39.86 -2.64 -26.08
CA LEU A 593 40.33 -2.52 -27.45
C LEU A 593 39.21 -2.04 -28.37
N ALA A 594 39.55 -1.20 -29.35
CA ALA A 594 38.59 -0.75 -30.36
C ALA A 594 38.19 -1.92 -31.26
N ARG A 595 36.89 -2.05 -31.51
CA ARG A 595 36.31 -3.07 -32.37
C ARG A 595 35.16 -2.49 -33.18
N GLU A 596 35.04 -2.97 -34.42
CA GLU A 596 33.90 -2.65 -35.27
C GLU A 596 32.64 -3.38 -34.80
N PHE A 597 31.56 -2.61 -34.71
CA PHE A 597 30.20 -3.07 -34.51
C PHE A 597 29.35 -2.61 -35.68
N THR A 598 28.34 -3.42 -35.99
CA THR A 598 27.28 -3.06 -36.91
C THR A 598 25.96 -3.10 -36.17
N LEU A 599 25.19 -2.03 -36.29
CA LEU A 599 23.87 -1.90 -35.70
C LEU A 599 22.84 -1.73 -36.81
N TYR A 600 21.80 -2.55 -36.76
CA TYR A 600 20.69 -2.50 -37.70
C TYR A 600 19.46 -1.90 -37.02
N LEU A 601 18.81 -0.95 -37.68
CA LEU A 601 17.59 -0.30 -37.21
C LEU A 601 16.49 -0.48 -38.27
N ARG A 602 15.38 -1.09 -37.85
CA ARG A 602 14.15 -1.21 -38.62
C ARG A 602 13.07 -0.32 -38.01
N LEU A 603 12.35 0.39 -38.87
CA LEU A 603 11.28 1.29 -38.49
C LEU A 603 10.01 0.88 -39.22
N GLU A 604 8.88 0.86 -38.51
CA GLU A 604 7.55 0.75 -39.11
C GLU A 604 6.78 2.02 -38.78
N ARG A 605 6.22 2.64 -39.82
CA ARG A 605 5.47 3.89 -39.72
C ARG A 605 4.00 3.65 -39.98
N GLN A 606 3.15 4.35 -39.23
CA GLN A 606 1.74 4.48 -39.51
C GLN A 606 1.37 5.85 -40.09
N PRO A 607 0.25 5.95 -40.85
CA PRO A 607 -0.25 7.24 -41.31
C PRO A 607 -0.54 8.17 -40.13
N GLY A 608 0.16 9.31 -40.07
CA GLY A 608 0.01 10.29 -38.99
C GLY A 608 1.17 10.32 -37.99
N ASP A 609 2.13 9.40 -38.12
CA ASP A 609 3.36 9.43 -37.33
C ASP A 609 4.10 10.77 -37.52
N PRO A 610 4.42 11.50 -36.43
CA PRO A 610 5.12 12.78 -36.48
C PRO A 610 6.52 12.68 -37.11
N GLY A 611 7.14 11.50 -37.06
CA GLY A 611 8.50 11.29 -37.53
C GLY A 611 9.56 11.90 -36.62
N PHE A 612 10.79 11.94 -37.12
CA PHE A 612 11.98 12.39 -36.39
C PHE A 612 13.03 12.87 -37.41
N GLN A 613 13.95 13.71 -36.95
CA GLN A 613 15.02 14.28 -37.78
C GLN A 613 16.40 13.74 -37.38
N ARG A 614 16.57 13.36 -36.11
CA ARG A 614 17.86 12.87 -35.59
C ARG A 614 17.75 11.51 -34.94
N ILE A 615 18.83 10.75 -35.03
CA ILE A 615 19.04 9.50 -34.29
C ILE A 615 20.24 9.72 -33.38
N ALA A 616 20.10 9.48 -32.08
CA ALA A 616 21.23 9.47 -31.15
C ALA A 616 21.58 8.03 -30.79
N LEU A 617 22.86 7.66 -30.96
CA LEU A 617 23.43 6.40 -30.50
C LEU A 617 24.30 6.66 -29.27
N ARG A 618 24.01 5.94 -28.19
CA ARG A 618 24.74 6.03 -26.92
C ARG A 618 25.25 4.66 -26.48
N SER A 619 26.31 4.68 -25.67
CA SER A 619 26.84 3.49 -25.01
C SER A 619 26.74 3.66 -23.49
N SER A 620 26.45 2.56 -22.79
CA SER A 620 26.54 2.49 -21.32
C SER A 620 27.96 2.67 -20.76
N ALA A 621 28.99 2.62 -21.62
CA ALA A 621 30.37 2.95 -21.28
C ALA A 621 30.81 4.23 -22.01
N SER A 622 31.63 5.05 -21.35
CA SER A 622 32.19 6.28 -21.93
C SER A 622 33.35 5.94 -22.86
N ALA A 623 33.06 5.71 -24.14
CA ALA A 623 34.07 5.44 -25.16
C ALA A 623 33.78 6.27 -26.41
N PRO A 624 34.82 6.75 -27.13
CA PRO A 624 34.61 7.31 -28.46
C PRO A 624 33.90 6.28 -29.37
N ILE A 625 32.91 6.76 -30.11
CA ILE A 625 32.24 5.99 -31.16
C ILE A 625 32.65 6.65 -32.48
N ASP A 626 33.53 5.98 -33.22
CA ASP A 626 34.00 6.45 -34.51
C ASP A 626 33.19 5.79 -35.62
N VAL A 627 32.29 6.56 -36.24
CA VAL A 627 31.39 6.07 -37.28
C VAL A 627 32.17 5.80 -38.56
N THR A 628 32.17 4.55 -39.01
CA THR A 628 32.89 4.08 -40.20
C THR A 628 31.99 4.02 -41.45
N GLY A 629 30.68 3.93 -41.29
CA GLY A 629 29.74 4.06 -42.39
C GLY A 629 28.27 3.97 -41.97
N VAL A 630 27.38 4.60 -42.74
CA VAL A 630 25.93 4.45 -42.57
C VAL A 630 25.31 4.15 -43.93
N ARG A 631 24.53 3.07 -44.02
CA ARG A 631 23.84 2.64 -45.25
C ARG A 631 22.35 2.43 -45.00
N ILE A 632 21.54 2.52 -46.05
CA ILE A 632 20.11 2.24 -46.01
C ILE A 632 19.66 1.39 -47.19
N GLY A 633 18.88 0.34 -46.92
CA GLY A 633 18.39 -0.57 -47.96
C GLY A 633 17.53 -1.71 -47.40
N SER A 634 17.02 -2.54 -48.29
CA SER A 634 16.48 -3.85 -47.94
C SER A 634 17.58 -4.82 -47.49
N ASP A 635 17.20 -5.93 -46.88
CA ASP A 635 18.15 -6.99 -46.48
C ASP A 635 19.01 -7.47 -47.66
N ASP A 636 18.42 -7.63 -48.85
CA ASP A 636 19.17 -8.08 -50.03
C ASP A 636 20.13 -7.00 -50.54
N GLU A 637 19.72 -5.74 -50.56
CA GLU A 637 20.61 -4.63 -50.94
C GLU A 637 21.78 -4.48 -49.98
N LEU A 638 21.54 -4.61 -48.66
CA LEU A 638 22.59 -4.56 -47.65
C LEU A 638 23.56 -5.74 -47.77
N ARG A 639 23.04 -6.95 -48.04
CA ARG A 639 23.81 -8.20 -48.23
C ARG A 639 24.71 -8.15 -49.46
N PHE A 640 24.21 -7.61 -50.57
CA PHE A 640 24.92 -7.57 -51.85
C PHE A 640 25.62 -6.24 -52.15
N ASP A 641 25.78 -5.39 -51.13
CA ASP A 641 26.46 -4.09 -51.22
C ASP A 641 25.86 -3.15 -52.29
N GLN A 642 24.53 -3.18 -52.41
CA GLN A 642 23.72 -2.31 -53.28
C GLN A 642 22.93 -1.27 -52.49
N ALA A 643 23.07 -1.26 -51.16
CA ALA A 643 22.44 -0.29 -50.28
C ALA A 643 22.96 1.13 -50.56
N GLU A 644 22.09 2.11 -50.38
CA GLU A 644 22.41 3.53 -50.49
C GLU A 644 23.34 3.94 -49.34
N VAL A 645 24.44 4.61 -49.66
CA VAL A 645 25.40 5.10 -48.66
C VAL A 645 24.97 6.49 -48.21
N LEU A 646 24.66 6.62 -46.91
CA LEU A 646 24.32 7.88 -46.27
C LEU A 646 25.54 8.56 -45.63
N TRP A 647 26.50 7.78 -45.13
CA TRP A 647 27.76 8.29 -44.56
C TRP A 647 28.97 7.45 -45.02
N PRO A 648 30.06 8.09 -45.51
CA PRO A 648 30.17 9.52 -45.80
C PRO A 648 29.26 9.92 -46.97
N GLY A 649 28.43 10.96 -46.81
CA GLY A 649 27.38 11.27 -47.77
C GLY A 649 26.43 12.38 -47.32
N SER A 650 25.13 12.16 -47.53
CA SER A 650 24.05 13.11 -47.25
C SER A 650 23.66 13.23 -45.78
N LEU A 651 24.12 12.32 -44.93
CA LEU A 651 23.84 12.31 -43.51
C LEU A 651 24.93 13.07 -42.74
N GLU A 652 24.54 13.90 -41.78
CA GLU A 652 25.50 14.61 -40.93
C GLU A 652 25.74 13.85 -39.61
N VAL A 653 27.00 13.77 -39.18
CA VAL A 653 27.42 13.07 -37.97
C VAL A 653 28.04 14.06 -37.01
N SER A 654 27.48 14.17 -35.80
CA SER A 654 28.01 15.01 -34.73
C SER A 654 28.30 14.20 -33.46
N ARG A 655 29.38 14.51 -32.77
CA ARG A 655 29.74 13.84 -31.50
C ARG A 655 28.83 14.35 -30.38
N LEU A 656 28.37 13.44 -29.53
CA LEU A 656 27.69 13.72 -28.27
C LEU A 656 28.57 13.28 -27.10
N ASP A 657 28.34 13.84 -25.91
CA ASP A 657 28.93 13.28 -24.70
C ASP A 657 28.43 11.84 -24.51
N GLY A 658 29.36 10.88 -24.59
CA GLY A 658 29.08 9.44 -24.48
C GLY A 658 28.33 8.83 -25.67
N GLY A 659 28.34 9.47 -26.85
CA GLY A 659 27.63 8.97 -28.02
C GLY A 659 27.86 9.75 -29.33
N VAL A 660 26.97 9.52 -30.28
CA VAL A 660 26.97 10.19 -31.60
C VAL A 660 25.54 10.50 -32.00
N SER A 661 25.33 11.63 -32.67
CA SER A 661 24.06 11.99 -33.29
C SER A 661 24.19 11.95 -34.82
N PHE A 662 23.18 11.40 -35.47
CA PHE A 662 23.01 11.33 -36.90
C PHE A 662 21.83 12.22 -37.29
N GLU A 663 22.06 13.22 -38.12
CA GLU A 663 21.02 14.09 -38.68
C GLU A 663 20.64 13.59 -40.07
N LEU A 664 19.38 13.18 -40.21
CA LEU A 664 18.88 12.58 -41.45
C LEU A 664 18.63 13.67 -42.50
N PRO A 665 18.90 13.38 -43.78
CA PRO A 665 18.56 14.30 -44.86
C PRO A 665 17.04 14.43 -45.03
N ASP A 666 16.59 15.64 -45.33
CA ASP A 666 15.18 15.93 -45.59
C ASP A 666 14.60 15.04 -46.70
N GLY A 667 13.44 14.45 -46.44
CA GLY A 667 12.71 13.64 -47.43
C GLY A 667 13.26 12.23 -47.66
N LEU A 668 14.18 11.76 -46.81
CA LEU A 668 14.64 10.36 -46.85
C LEU A 668 13.47 9.39 -46.63
N ASP A 669 13.25 8.50 -47.60
CA ASP A 669 12.24 7.44 -47.46
C ASP A 669 12.80 6.27 -46.66
N LEU A 670 12.29 6.12 -45.44
CA LEU A 670 12.64 5.06 -44.50
C LEU A 670 11.70 3.83 -44.62
N SER A 671 10.66 3.91 -45.46
CA SER A 671 9.57 2.94 -45.47
C SER A 671 10.04 1.57 -45.93
N GLY A 672 9.96 0.57 -45.04
CA GLY A 672 10.36 -0.82 -45.34
C GLY A 672 11.86 -1.01 -45.60
N ARG A 673 12.70 -0.03 -45.24
CA ARG A 673 14.16 -0.08 -45.37
C ARG A 673 14.81 -0.17 -44.00
N ILE A 674 16.03 -0.69 -43.97
CA ILE A 674 16.83 -0.91 -42.77
C ILE A 674 18.03 0.04 -42.83
N LEU A 675 18.28 0.73 -41.72
CA LEU A 675 19.48 1.52 -41.51
C LEU A 675 20.57 0.63 -40.91
N GLU A 676 21.75 0.62 -41.53
CA GLU A 676 22.95 -0.06 -41.04
C GLU A 676 23.97 0.98 -40.59
N PHE A 677 24.30 1.00 -39.31
CA PHE A 677 25.34 1.84 -38.72
C PHE A 677 26.57 1.00 -38.42
N ARG A 678 27.70 1.31 -39.06
CA ARG A 678 29.00 0.71 -38.77
C ARG A 678 29.85 1.70 -38.00
N PHE A 679 30.43 1.25 -36.90
CA PHE A 679 31.26 2.10 -36.05
C PHE A 679 32.29 1.29 -35.26
N SER A 680 33.41 1.94 -34.94
CA SER A 680 34.43 1.43 -34.04
C SER A 680 34.22 1.98 -32.64
N THR A 681 34.25 1.14 -31.62
CA THR A 681 34.31 1.58 -30.22
C THR A 681 34.92 0.52 -29.31
N SER A 682 35.18 0.87 -28.05
CA SER A 682 35.75 -0.01 -27.04
C SER A 682 34.75 -0.32 -25.93
N VAL A 683 34.80 -1.55 -25.41
CA VAL A 683 33.88 -2.08 -24.41
C VAL A 683 34.59 -2.14 -23.05
N PHE A 684 33.96 -1.63 -21.99
CA PHE A 684 34.56 -1.52 -20.64
C PHE A 684 33.73 -2.17 -19.53
N LEU A 685 32.53 -2.69 -19.86
CA LEU A 685 31.60 -3.33 -18.93
C LEU A 685 31.31 -4.77 -19.36
N PRO A 686 31.04 -5.69 -18.41
CA PRO A 686 30.71 -7.09 -18.73
C PRO A 686 29.54 -7.22 -19.69
N SER A 687 28.56 -6.32 -19.51
CA SER A 687 27.46 -6.10 -20.42
C SER A 687 27.45 -4.62 -20.79
N THR A 688 27.87 -4.30 -22.01
CA THR A 688 27.77 -2.93 -22.56
C THR A 688 26.52 -2.86 -23.43
N THR A 689 25.60 -1.98 -23.08
CA THR A 689 24.37 -1.73 -23.84
C THR A 689 24.57 -0.54 -24.78
N PHE A 690 24.16 -0.71 -26.03
CA PHE A 690 23.93 0.39 -26.97
C PHE A 690 22.47 0.81 -26.92
N ALA A 691 22.20 2.11 -26.94
CA ALA A 691 20.85 2.65 -26.94
C ALA A 691 20.69 3.60 -28.13
N LEU A 692 19.54 3.51 -28.81
CA LEU A 692 19.16 4.47 -29.83
C LEU A 692 17.93 5.25 -29.38
N GLU A 693 17.95 6.53 -29.72
CA GLU A 693 16.89 7.47 -29.48
C GLU A 693 16.56 8.18 -30.79
N LEU A 694 15.30 8.17 -31.18
CA LEU A 694 14.75 8.97 -32.28
C LEU A 694 14.35 10.32 -31.72
N ILE A 695 14.83 11.41 -32.31
CA ILE A 695 14.61 12.77 -31.79
C ILE A 695 13.86 13.57 -32.86
N ASN A 696 12.71 14.10 -32.45
CA ASN A 696 11.97 15.07 -33.24
C ASN A 696 12.37 16.48 -32.78
N ASP A 697 12.92 17.28 -33.68
CA ASP A 697 13.44 18.61 -33.37
C ASP A 697 12.36 19.69 -33.33
N ASP A 698 11.19 19.43 -33.94
CA ASP A 698 10.09 20.39 -33.99
C ASP A 698 9.43 20.58 -32.61
N ASP A 699 9.35 19.50 -31.82
CA ASP A 699 8.76 19.50 -30.48
C ASP A 699 9.68 18.97 -29.38
N GLY A 700 10.91 18.58 -29.73
CA GLY A 700 11.93 18.07 -28.81
C GLY A 700 11.64 16.67 -28.25
N ARG A 701 10.60 15.96 -28.73
CA ARG A 701 10.28 14.62 -28.24
C ARG A 701 11.35 13.62 -28.64
N THR A 702 11.58 12.68 -27.74
CA THR A 702 12.54 11.59 -27.92
C THR A 702 11.84 10.25 -27.73
N GLN A 703 11.96 9.35 -28.69
CA GLN A 703 11.44 7.99 -28.63
C GLN A 703 12.60 7.00 -28.53
N GLN A 704 12.55 6.11 -27.54
CA GLN A 704 13.53 5.03 -27.43
C GLN A 704 13.27 3.94 -28.47
N VAL A 705 14.35 3.37 -28.99
CA VAL A 705 14.30 2.22 -29.91
C VAL A 705 14.36 0.93 -29.10
N ASP A 706 13.45 0.01 -29.41
CA ASP A 706 13.37 -1.29 -28.75
C ASP A 706 14.44 -2.25 -29.27
N THR A 707 14.83 -3.21 -28.43
CA THR A 707 15.65 -4.34 -28.87
C THR A 707 14.78 -5.39 -29.59
N GLY A 708 15.28 -6.00 -30.65
CA GLY A 708 14.57 -7.08 -31.34
C GLY A 708 15.13 -7.42 -32.71
N ASP A 709 14.43 -8.26 -33.46
CA ASP A 709 14.80 -8.66 -34.82
C ASP A 709 14.60 -7.48 -35.78
N ALA A 710 15.69 -6.85 -36.21
CA ALA A 710 15.66 -5.73 -37.15
C ALA A 710 15.95 -6.20 -38.59
N THR A 711 16.75 -7.24 -38.77
CA THR A 711 17.22 -7.72 -40.08
C THR A 711 17.37 -9.24 -40.10
N SER A 712 17.19 -9.86 -41.27
CA SER A 712 17.54 -11.28 -41.46
C SER A 712 19.05 -11.55 -41.62
N LEU A 713 19.88 -10.51 -41.65
CA LEU A 713 21.34 -10.62 -41.85
C LEU A 713 22.06 -11.14 -40.60
N VAL A 714 21.48 -10.91 -39.44
CA VAL A 714 21.96 -11.36 -38.13
C VAL A 714 20.78 -11.92 -37.35
N ALA A 715 21.08 -12.69 -36.30
CA ALA A 715 20.06 -13.23 -35.40
C ALA A 715 20.44 -12.89 -33.96
N SER A 716 20.86 -11.64 -33.76
CA SER A 716 21.39 -11.18 -32.49
C SER A 716 20.26 -10.78 -31.54
N ASN A 717 19.20 -10.14 -32.07
CA ASN A 717 17.99 -9.72 -31.38
C ASN A 717 18.25 -8.97 -30.06
N GLN A 718 19.41 -8.33 -29.93
CA GLN A 718 19.87 -7.69 -28.71
C GLN A 718 20.69 -6.45 -29.03
N LEU A 719 20.64 -5.46 -28.13
CA LEU A 719 21.51 -4.28 -28.13
C LEU A 719 22.61 -4.36 -27.07
N VAL A 720 22.75 -5.51 -26.42
CA VAL A 720 23.73 -5.78 -25.38
C VAL A 720 24.89 -6.58 -25.94
N VAL A 721 26.10 -6.11 -25.65
CA VAL A 721 27.36 -6.76 -26.02
C VAL A 721 28.02 -7.27 -24.76
N VAL A 722 28.39 -8.56 -24.77
CA VAL A 722 29.02 -9.24 -23.65
C VAL A 722 30.53 -9.33 -23.89
N SER A 723 31.31 -8.94 -22.87
CA SER A 723 32.77 -9.04 -22.86
C SER A 723 33.30 -9.73 -21.61
N GLU A 724 34.42 -10.42 -21.75
CA GLU A 724 35.09 -11.11 -20.63
C GLU A 724 36.14 -10.16 -20.02
N LEU A 725 35.81 -9.54 -18.87
CA LEU A 725 36.73 -8.62 -18.16
C LEU A 725 37.46 -9.28 -16.99
N GLU A 726 37.43 -10.60 -16.88
CA GLU A 726 38.04 -11.32 -15.76
C GLU A 726 39.54 -11.04 -15.69
N GLY A 727 40.03 -10.66 -14.50
CA GLY A 727 41.43 -10.34 -14.25
C GLY A 727 41.90 -8.93 -14.64
N LEU A 728 41.03 -8.07 -15.20
CA LEU A 728 41.36 -6.67 -15.45
C LEU A 728 41.27 -5.79 -14.19
N PRO A 729 42.17 -4.80 -14.01
CA PRO A 729 42.07 -3.85 -12.91
C PRO A 729 40.91 -2.88 -13.13
N LEU A 730 40.27 -2.44 -12.03
CA LEU A 730 39.21 -1.41 -12.08
C LEU A 730 39.72 -0.12 -12.73
N LEU A 731 40.92 0.34 -12.32
CA LEU A 731 41.62 1.47 -12.92
C LEU A 731 42.85 0.97 -13.67
N ALA A 732 42.86 1.18 -14.98
CA ALA A 732 44.04 0.92 -15.79
C ALA A 732 45.19 1.89 -15.39
N PRO A 733 46.45 1.59 -15.76
CA PRO A 733 47.55 2.55 -15.62
C PRO A 733 47.15 3.91 -16.22
N VAL A 734 47.17 4.97 -15.40
CA VAL A 734 46.91 6.33 -15.90
C VAL A 734 48.00 6.71 -16.90
N GLU A 735 47.57 7.14 -18.08
CA GLU A 735 48.42 7.55 -19.19
C GLU A 735 48.46 9.07 -19.28
N ILE A 736 49.61 9.60 -19.66
CA ILE A 736 49.83 11.04 -19.86
C ILE A 736 50.55 11.18 -21.19
N ASP A 737 49.91 11.84 -22.17
CA ASP A 737 50.42 11.95 -23.55
C ASP A 737 51.80 12.63 -23.62
N SER A 738 52.06 13.54 -22.68
CA SER A 738 53.41 14.01 -22.37
C SER A 738 53.59 14.31 -20.88
N PRO A 739 54.47 13.59 -20.16
CA PRO A 739 54.71 13.85 -18.74
C PRO A 739 55.48 15.16 -18.50
N VAL A 740 55.96 15.81 -19.57
CA VAL A 740 56.62 17.11 -19.54
C VAL A 740 55.85 18.06 -20.44
N PHE A 741 55.30 19.13 -19.86
CA PHE A 741 54.58 20.16 -20.60
C PHE A 741 55.04 21.57 -20.19
N THR A 742 54.91 22.51 -21.12
CA THR A 742 55.46 23.86 -21.11
C THR A 742 54.33 24.88 -21.23
N PRO A 743 53.64 25.24 -20.13
CA PRO A 743 52.51 26.17 -20.15
C PRO A 743 52.96 27.64 -20.32
N ASN A 744 53.70 27.94 -21.39
CA ASN A 744 54.30 29.25 -21.67
C ASN A 744 53.51 30.07 -22.70
N GLY A 745 52.46 29.48 -23.30
CA GLY A 745 51.58 30.09 -24.29
C GLY A 745 52.17 30.16 -25.70
N ASP A 746 53.19 29.34 -26.02
CA ASP A 746 53.82 29.32 -27.35
C ASP A 746 53.10 28.40 -28.36
N GLY A 747 52.04 27.73 -27.94
CA GLY A 747 51.24 26.80 -28.72
C GLY A 747 51.82 25.37 -28.78
N VAL A 748 52.93 25.11 -28.07
CA VAL A 748 53.63 23.82 -28.06
C VAL A 748 53.59 23.22 -26.66
N ARG A 749 52.81 22.15 -26.49
CA ARG A 749 52.68 21.43 -25.20
C ARG A 749 52.32 22.33 -24.03
N ASP A 750 51.44 23.30 -24.25
CA ASP A 750 50.93 24.18 -23.21
C ASP A 750 50.04 23.46 -22.18
N GLU A 751 49.55 22.27 -22.51
CA GLU A 751 48.64 21.48 -21.68
C GLU A 751 49.16 20.05 -21.53
N ALA A 752 48.95 19.49 -20.34
CA ALA A 752 49.11 18.06 -20.09
C ALA A 752 47.78 17.33 -20.31
N GLU A 753 47.78 16.39 -21.25
CA GLU A 753 46.65 15.50 -21.48
C GLU A 753 46.78 14.24 -20.64
N ILE A 754 45.75 13.99 -19.83
CA ILE A 754 45.63 12.87 -18.90
C ILE A 754 44.52 11.95 -19.40
N LEU A 755 44.86 10.69 -19.66
CA LEU A 755 43.92 9.66 -20.06
C LEU A 755 43.69 8.67 -18.92
N ILE A 756 42.43 8.54 -18.52
CA ILE A 756 41.97 7.67 -17.44
C ILE A 756 41.07 6.60 -18.03
N THR A 757 41.43 5.33 -17.85
CA THR A 757 40.63 4.19 -18.29
C THR A 757 40.10 3.40 -17.10
N LEU A 758 38.78 3.28 -17.00
CA LEU A 758 38.08 2.55 -15.93
C LEU A 758 37.26 1.38 -16.50
N PHE A 759 37.29 0.26 -15.79
CA PHE A 759 36.53 -0.96 -16.10
C PHE A 759 35.57 -1.30 -14.97
N GLN A 760 34.48 -2.03 -15.28
CA GLN A 760 33.59 -2.68 -14.30
C GLN A 760 32.95 -1.77 -13.22
N LEU A 761 32.85 -0.47 -13.46
CA LEU A 761 32.17 0.47 -12.57
C LEU A 761 30.83 0.92 -13.17
N GLN A 762 29.73 0.62 -12.46
CA GLN A 762 28.36 0.99 -12.86
C GLN A 762 27.82 2.14 -11.99
N GLY A 763 26.82 2.85 -12.54
CA GLY A 763 26.19 4.03 -11.92
C GLY A 763 27.03 5.30 -12.06
N GLN A 764 26.42 6.47 -11.87
CA GLN A 764 27.16 7.74 -11.88
C GLN A 764 27.98 7.88 -10.60
N ARG A 765 29.31 8.05 -10.74
CA ARG A 765 30.23 8.25 -9.63
C ARG A 765 31.24 9.36 -9.97
N PRO A 766 31.60 10.22 -9.01
CA PRO A 766 32.63 11.22 -9.23
C PRO A 766 34.00 10.53 -9.35
N LEU A 767 34.78 10.92 -10.37
CA LEU A 767 36.21 10.61 -10.43
C LEU A 767 36.95 11.74 -9.75
N GLN A 768 37.72 11.39 -8.71
CA GLN A 768 38.57 12.35 -8.02
C GLN A 768 39.89 12.44 -8.76
N VAL A 769 40.19 13.62 -9.30
CA VAL A 769 41.44 13.88 -10.03
C VAL A 769 42.04 15.15 -9.48
N ALA A 770 43.24 15.05 -8.92
CA ALA A 770 43.86 16.19 -8.27
C ALA A 770 45.37 16.21 -8.51
N ILE A 771 45.88 17.41 -8.78
CA ILE A 771 47.31 17.71 -8.89
C ILE A 771 47.81 18.18 -7.53
N HIS A 772 48.90 17.58 -7.06
CA HIS A 772 49.56 17.95 -5.81
C HIS A 772 51.02 18.33 -6.07
N ASP A 773 51.60 19.13 -5.19
CA ASP A 773 53.06 19.26 -5.15
C ASP A 773 53.70 18.03 -4.46
N VAL A 774 55.03 17.97 -4.47
CA VAL A 774 55.79 16.88 -3.80
C VAL A 774 55.62 16.84 -2.27
N SER A 775 55.07 17.89 -1.64
CA SER A 775 54.74 17.91 -0.22
C SER A 775 53.38 17.28 0.08
N GLY A 776 52.61 16.95 -0.96
CA GLY A 776 51.24 16.44 -0.85
C GLY A 776 50.19 17.53 -0.70
N ARG A 777 50.53 18.81 -0.89
CA ARG A 777 49.56 19.90 -0.92
C ARG A 777 48.85 19.89 -2.27
N ARG A 778 47.52 19.93 -2.26
CA ARG A 778 46.70 20.04 -3.48
C ARG A 778 46.89 21.42 -4.12
N ILE A 779 47.18 21.41 -5.42
CA ILE A 779 47.43 22.57 -6.27
C ILE A 779 46.24 22.84 -7.20
N ARG A 780 45.65 21.77 -7.75
CA ARG A 780 44.51 21.86 -8.66
C ARG A 780 43.55 20.71 -8.43
N ASP A 781 42.26 21.00 -8.38
CA ASP A 781 41.19 20.01 -8.44
C ASP A 781 40.63 19.91 -9.87
N LEU A 782 40.71 18.72 -10.45
CA LEU A 782 40.22 18.37 -11.79
C LEU A 782 39.12 17.30 -11.72
N SER A 783 38.54 17.08 -10.54
CA SER A 783 37.51 16.07 -10.32
C SER A 783 36.24 16.39 -11.11
N PHE A 784 35.59 15.35 -11.64
CA PHE A 784 34.39 15.48 -12.46
C PHE A 784 33.52 14.23 -12.31
N THR A 785 32.24 14.34 -12.68
CA THR A 785 31.29 13.21 -12.65
C THR A 785 30.86 12.91 -14.08
N PRO A 786 31.41 11.87 -14.73
CA PRO A 786 30.99 11.50 -16.07
C PRO A 786 29.58 10.87 -16.07
N PRO A 787 28.87 10.95 -17.21
CA PRO A 787 27.60 10.23 -17.38
C PRO A 787 27.72 8.72 -17.17
N ALA A 788 28.85 8.12 -17.56
CA ALA A 788 29.22 6.73 -17.33
C ALA A 788 30.68 6.66 -16.86
N PRO A 789 30.99 6.08 -15.68
CA PRO A 789 32.36 6.10 -15.17
C PRO A 789 33.26 5.06 -15.84
N SER A 790 32.74 3.88 -16.22
CA SER A 790 33.50 2.92 -17.02
C SER A 790 33.71 3.46 -18.43
N GLY A 791 34.94 3.42 -18.92
CA GLY A 791 35.30 4.08 -20.16
C GLY A 791 36.66 4.77 -20.12
N GLN A 792 36.93 5.53 -21.17
CA GLN A 792 38.07 6.43 -21.31
C GLN A 792 37.63 7.87 -21.05
N HIS A 793 38.37 8.55 -20.19
CA HIS A 793 38.16 9.96 -19.84
C HIS A 793 39.42 10.75 -20.11
N ARG A 794 39.27 11.84 -20.87
CA ARG A 794 40.36 12.76 -21.19
C ARG A 794 40.22 14.03 -20.35
N ILE A 795 41.28 14.38 -19.64
CA ILE A 795 41.37 15.59 -18.83
C ILE A 795 42.58 16.40 -19.29
N LEU A 796 42.41 17.71 -19.39
CA LEU A 796 43.48 18.64 -19.72
C LEU A 796 43.86 19.41 -18.47
N TRP A 797 45.17 19.60 -18.25
CA TRP A 797 45.69 20.53 -17.28
C TRP A 797 46.57 21.57 -17.96
N ASP A 798 46.20 22.83 -17.79
CA ASP A 798 46.79 24.02 -18.38
C ASP A 798 47.99 24.57 -17.59
N GLY A 799 48.41 23.91 -16.52
CA GLY A 799 49.49 24.37 -15.65
C GLY A 799 49.10 25.48 -14.67
N TYR A 800 47.80 25.74 -14.49
CA TYR A 800 47.32 26.69 -13.49
C TYR A 800 46.82 25.99 -12.21
N ASP A 801 46.95 26.68 -11.08
CA ASP A 801 46.35 26.27 -9.80
C ASP A 801 44.85 26.64 -9.72
N ASP A 802 44.19 26.30 -8.62
CA ASP A 802 42.77 26.64 -8.37
C ASP A 802 42.49 28.16 -8.41
N ASP A 803 43.50 29.01 -8.13
CA ASP A 803 43.42 30.48 -8.14
C ASP A 803 43.76 31.09 -9.53
N ARG A 804 43.91 30.25 -10.57
CA ARG A 804 44.35 30.65 -11.92
C ARG A 804 45.72 31.33 -11.94
N ARG A 805 46.65 30.90 -11.09
CA ARG A 805 48.06 31.29 -11.17
C ARG A 805 48.87 30.16 -11.80
N LEU A 806 49.80 30.54 -12.68
CA LEU A 806 50.72 29.59 -13.29
C LEU A 806 51.58 28.95 -12.20
N VAL A 807 51.64 27.63 -12.19
CA VAL A 807 52.43 26.89 -11.21
C VAL A 807 53.93 27.00 -11.53
N VAL A 808 54.78 26.98 -10.50
CA VAL A 808 56.24 27.07 -10.70
C VAL A 808 56.80 25.82 -11.39
N PRO A 809 57.94 25.90 -12.11
CA PRO A 809 58.56 24.72 -12.69
C PRO A 809 58.93 23.72 -11.60
N GLY A 810 58.65 22.44 -11.83
CA GLY A 810 58.83 21.41 -10.81
C GLY A 810 58.10 20.11 -11.13
N ILE A 811 58.20 19.17 -10.19
CA ILE A 811 57.50 17.88 -10.25
C ILE A 811 56.21 18.00 -9.46
N TYR A 812 55.11 17.56 -10.06
CA TYR A 812 53.78 17.49 -9.48
C TYR A 812 53.30 16.03 -9.50
N LEU A 813 52.41 15.71 -8.56
CA LEU A 813 51.80 14.39 -8.42
C LEU A 813 50.35 14.46 -8.88
N LEU A 814 50.04 13.79 -9.98
CA LEU A 814 48.68 13.50 -10.39
C LEU A 814 48.16 12.33 -9.58
N ARG A 815 47.08 12.54 -8.83
CA ARG A 815 46.35 11.48 -8.12
C ARG A 815 44.99 11.32 -8.76
N VAL A 816 44.69 10.09 -9.16
CA VAL A 816 43.37 9.66 -9.63
C VAL A 816 42.83 8.65 -8.62
N SER A 817 41.60 8.83 -8.15
CA SER A 817 40.92 7.87 -7.28
C SER A 817 39.43 7.78 -7.58
N VAL A 818 38.86 6.60 -7.35
CA VAL A 818 37.43 6.35 -7.45
C VAL A 818 36.95 5.64 -6.18
N ASP A 819 35.85 6.12 -5.61
CA ASP A 819 35.28 5.54 -4.39
C ASP A 819 34.42 4.32 -4.74
N THR A 820 34.80 3.16 -4.18
CA THR A 820 34.10 1.88 -4.35
C THR A 820 33.76 1.28 -3.00
N ASP A 821 32.67 0.52 -2.95
CA ASP A 821 32.19 -0.13 -1.73
C ASP A 821 33.13 -1.25 -1.24
N ALA A 822 33.99 -1.77 -2.13
CA ALA A 822 35.08 -2.68 -1.81
C ALA A 822 36.37 -1.91 -1.50
N GLY A 823 36.88 -2.03 -0.28
CA GLY A 823 38.11 -1.38 0.17
C GLY A 823 39.38 -1.92 -0.49
N ALA A 824 40.07 -1.01 -1.18
CA ALA A 824 41.53 -0.92 -1.32
C ALA A 824 42.32 -2.09 -1.95
N SER A 825 42.24 -2.19 -3.28
CA SER A 825 43.40 -2.37 -4.19
C SER A 825 42.95 -2.06 -5.64
N GLY A 826 43.68 -1.21 -6.38
CA GLY A 826 43.35 -0.88 -7.78
C GLY A 826 42.30 0.22 -8.01
N THR A 827 41.94 0.98 -6.97
CA THR A 827 40.96 2.10 -7.03
C THR A 827 41.61 3.49 -7.05
N SER A 828 42.93 3.56 -6.97
CA SER A 828 43.68 4.80 -7.09
C SER A 828 45.02 4.61 -7.78
N ALA A 829 45.46 5.64 -8.48
CA ALA A 829 46.76 5.69 -9.16
C ALA A 829 47.42 7.05 -8.91
N VAL A 830 48.76 7.02 -8.84
CA VAL A 830 49.58 8.23 -8.79
C VAL A 830 50.55 8.22 -9.97
N ARG A 831 50.70 9.38 -10.62
CA ARG A 831 51.67 9.63 -11.70
C ARG A 831 52.41 10.94 -11.43
N THR A 832 53.59 11.06 -12.01
CA THR A 832 54.39 12.28 -11.94
C THR A 832 54.16 13.11 -13.20
N LEU A 833 54.01 14.42 -13.03
CA LEU A 833 53.95 15.43 -14.08
C LEU A 833 55.09 16.41 -13.85
N SER A 834 55.79 16.80 -14.90
CA SER A 834 56.87 17.78 -14.83
C SER A 834 56.45 19.04 -15.58
N VAL A 835 56.43 20.16 -14.86
CA VAL A 835 56.22 21.48 -15.45
C VAL A 835 57.59 22.10 -15.66
N VAL A 836 57.88 22.52 -16.89
CA VAL A 836 59.11 23.23 -17.26
C VAL A 836 58.72 24.39 -18.17
N TYR A 837 59.40 25.52 -18.11
CA TYR A 837 59.22 26.61 -19.08
C TYR A 837 60.39 27.60 -19.02
#